data_AF-A0A7V8UFH2-F1
#
_entry.id   AF-A0A7V8UFH2-F1
#
_cell.length_a   1.000
_cell.length_b   1.000
_cell.length_c   1.000
_cell.angle_alpha   90.00
_cell.angle_beta   90.00
_cell.angle_gamma   90.00
#
_symmetry.space_group_name_H-M   'P 1'
#
loop_
_entity.id
_entity.type
_entity.pdbx_description
1 polymer ?
#
loop_
_entity_poly.entity_id
_entity_poly.type
_entity_poly.pdbx_seq_one_letter_code
_entity_poly.pdbx_strand_id
1 'polypeptide(L)'
;MWRYPQSLGVQPDSDLQALGLLGISTMALVLMLFLGGFNFLGNVLGRSAYRKYQTDTSPPPTLNKVEPNSMNEKSLVELRETLRHQYGPLWRHKVRLLLIVGEPTEITAIAPQLADKKWLEGQRTVLLWGGSLQESLENPMLDPWLNLSRWRALDGVVWALTPEQSADAVALAKGMRHLQGLARRMRRQVPLHLWQVCEATWSQEGRERQPVGCLLPAKVTPATLEDCLQELVEPLRHQGIVQMKVKKQLHHDFLLRLSRDLQADGIARWRQALAPSLSGFNPGVRLRGLWFSQPLREIRSAEDEHFWWPDPVWQGVQRDKAVGARLGWGAPRVAYALFLGLAVVWGVGMALSFVGNRAQIVQVQAVLAGLDASSRADEQLLAFNELVHVLARLDHRAVAGAPWHQRFGLNRNPVLLEMLWPRYVEANNRLVRDPAAARLREQLEALVKLAPGSAERVERSAVAYDQLKAYLMMARPEKAEAELLVKTFGHTEPTRENVAPALWRTLAPGFWQFYAEQLAAHPDWRIEADPRLVAQVRQALLDQLGQRNAEASLYQQVLDDVGQHYSALGLAQMVGDTEAAGLFSSKASVPGVFTRQAWEGQVRQAIDDIAQARREEIDWVLSDKPGEVDPRLTPDELKARLTERYFQDYASAWLGFLNSLRARQPKNLDGVIEQLTLMSDVRQSPLIALINTLAYQGQAGSRAPALGDSLMKSAHKLIGPDKAPVIDQLVELPGGPLDATFGPLLTLLGKGTEGRNASDHLSLQAYLTQVTRVRLKLQQISTASDPMEMTQALAQTVFQGRGIDLT
;
A
#
# COMPACT_ATOMS: atom_id res chain seq x y z
N MET A 1 -9.82 20.50 -36.79
CA MET A 1 -11.06 19.76 -37.10
C MET A 1 -11.81 20.41 -38.27
N TRP A 2 -12.30 21.66 -38.17
CA TRP A 2 -13.12 22.30 -39.22
C TRP A 2 -12.48 22.43 -40.60
N ARG A 3 -11.16 22.70 -40.68
CA ARG A 3 -10.49 23.00 -41.95
C ARG A 3 -9.94 21.77 -42.69
N TYR A 4 -9.79 20.62 -42.01
CA TYR A 4 -9.18 19.40 -42.58
C TYR A 4 -9.74 18.10 -41.93
N PRO A 5 -11.01 17.75 -42.16
CA PRO A 5 -11.63 16.53 -41.63
C PRO A 5 -10.96 15.23 -42.15
N GLN A 6 -10.34 15.29 -43.33
CA GLN A 6 -9.63 14.19 -43.96
C GLN A 6 -8.39 13.71 -43.17
N SER A 7 -7.78 14.58 -42.36
CA SER A 7 -6.63 14.22 -41.50
C SER A 7 -6.98 13.23 -40.38
N LEU A 8 -8.27 13.01 -40.12
CA LEU A 8 -8.81 12.11 -39.10
C LEU A 8 -9.68 10.99 -39.71
N GLY A 9 -9.65 10.81 -41.04
CA GLY A 9 -10.43 9.78 -41.72
C GLY A 9 -11.95 10.02 -41.75
N VAL A 10 -12.41 11.25 -41.50
CA VAL A 10 -13.84 11.61 -41.49
C VAL A 10 -14.22 12.27 -42.81
N GLN A 11 -15.26 11.75 -43.48
CA GLN A 11 -15.79 12.36 -44.71
C GLN A 11 -16.50 13.69 -44.40
N PRO A 12 -16.28 14.74 -45.23
CA PRO A 12 -16.99 16.01 -45.09
C PRO A 12 -18.51 15.79 -45.28
N ASP A 13 -19.33 16.47 -44.46
CA ASP A 13 -20.81 16.37 -44.39
C ASP A 13 -21.39 15.05 -43.83
N SER A 14 -20.59 14.26 -43.10
CA SER A 14 -21.11 13.09 -42.36
C SER A 14 -21.75 13.48 -41.01
N ASP A 15 -22.72 12.69 -40.53
CA ASP A 15 -23.33 12.83 -39.19
C ASP A 15 -22.29 12.87 -38.06
N LEU A 16 -21.11 12.26 -38.28
CA LEU A 16 -19.96 12.29 -37.39
C LEU A 16 -19.34 13.69 -37.25
N GLN A 17 -19.35 14.51 -38.31
CA GLN A 17 -18.89 15.91 -38.26
C GLN A 17 -19.88 16.79 -37.49
N ALA A 18 -21.19 16.56 -37.65
CA ALA A 18 -22.24 17.27 -36.92
C ALA A 18 -22.25 16.94 -35.42
N LEU A 19 -22.10 15.67 -35.06
CA LEU A 19 -21.95 15.22 -33.66
C LEU A 19 -20.67 15.74 -33.02
N GLY A 20 -19.56 15.79 -33.76
CA GLY A 20 -18.32 16.39 -33.30
C GLY A 20 -18.46 17.90 -33.03
N LEU A 21 -19.20 18.63 -33.88
CA LEU A 21 -19.49 20.04 -33.69
C LEU A 21 -20.38 20.29 -32.46
N LEU A 22 -21.41 19.46 -32.26
CA LEU A 22 -22.26 19.50 -31.06
C LEU A 22 -21.46 19.18 -29.79
N GLY A 23 -20.55 18.19 -29.85
CA GLY A 23 -19.66 17.84 -28.73
C GLY A 23 -18.68 18.97 -28.37
N ILE A 24 -18.10 19.63 -29.37
CA ILE A 24 -17.19 20.77 -29.14
C ILE A 24 -17.95 22.00 -28.63
N SER A 25 -19.13 22.28 -29.17
CA SER A 25 -19.99 23.39 -28.75
C SER A 25 -20.49 23.21 -27.31
N THR A 26 -20.95 22.00 -26.97
CA THR A 26 -21.36 21.68 -25.60
C THR A 26 -20.19 21.72 -24.62
N MET A 27 -19.01 21.22 -25.00
CA MET A 27 -17.82 21.32 -24.16
C MET A 27 -17.37 22.78 -23.96
N ALA A 28 -17.45 23.61 -25.01
CA ALA A 28 -17.15 25.04 -24.91
C ALA A 28 -18.18 25.80 -24.05
N LEU A 29 -19.47 25.46 -24.15
CA LEU A 29 -20.54 26.03 -23.33
C LEU A 29 -20.38 25.66 -21.86
N VAL A 30 -20.06 24.39 -21.56
CA VAL A 30 -19.77 23.91 -20.21
C VAL A 30 -18.53 24.64 -19.66
N LEU A 31 -17.46 24.76 -20.44
CA LEU A 31 -16.27 25.51 -20.04
C LEU A 31 -16.59 26.98 -19.72
N MET A 32 -17.40 27.65 -20.56
CA MET A 32 -17.86 29.02 -20.30
C MET A 32 -18.72 29.13 -19.04
N LEU A 33 -19.67 28.22 -18.83
CA LEU A 33 -20.53 28.21 -17.64
C LEU A 33 -19.72 27.96 -16.37
N PHE A 34 -18.69 27.11 -16.42
CA PHE A 34 -17.79 26.87 -15.29
C PHE A 34 -16.82 28.04 -15.04
N LEU A 35 -16.27 28.68 -16.08
CA LEU A 35 -15.48 29.90 -15.91
C LEU A 35 -16.33 31.06 -15.36
N GLY A 36 -17.58 31.19 -15.82
CA GLY A 36 -18.53 32.18 -15.31
C GLY A 36 -18.93 31.90 -13.86
N GLY A 37 -19.25 30.64 -13.55
CA GLY A 37 -19.58 30.18 -12.20
C GLY A 37 -18.44 30.37 -11.21
N PHE A 38 -17.18 30.15 -11.61
CA PHE A 38 -16.01 30.35 -10.75
C PHE A 38 -15.68 31.83 -10.52
N ASN A 39 -15.87 32.71 -11.51
CA ASN A 39 -15.78 34.16 -11.32
C ASN A 39 -16.84 34.66 -10.33
N PHE A 40 -18.06 34.13 -10.44
CA PHE A 40 -19.14 34.43 -9.50
C PHE A 40 -18.84 33.90 -8.09
N LEU A 41 -18.41 32.64 -7.96
CA LEU A 41 -18.02 32.06 -6.68
C LEU A 41 -16.80 32.77 -6.06
N GLY A 42 -15.79 33.15 -6.84
CA GLY A 42 -14.64 33.92 -6.36
C GLY A 42 -15.05 35.29 -5.81
N ASN A 43 -16.01 35.96 -6.45
CA ASN A 43 -16.58 37.22 -5.98
C ASN A 43 -17.49 37.04 -4.75
N VAL A 44 -18.15 35.88 -4.60
CA VAL A 44 -19.06 35.57 -3.48
C VAL A 44 -18.32 35.01 -2.25
N LEU A 45 -17.34 34.12 -2.44
CA LEU A 45 -16.46 33.59 -1.38
C LEU A 45 -15.50 34.65 -0.86
N GLY A 46 -15.04 35.57 -1.70
CA GLY A 46 -14.35 36.78 -1.24
C GLY A 46 -15.20 37.66 -0.32
N ARG A 47 -16.54 37.61 -0.46
CA ARG A 47 -17.49 38.29 0.43
C ARG A 47 -17.87 37.47 1.67
N SER A 48 -17.86 36.14 1.61
CA SER A 48 -18.26 35.26 2.74
C SER A 48 -17.12 34.88 3.68
N ALA A 49 -15.89 34.70 3.18
CA ALA A 49 -14.70 34.46 4.01
C ALA A 49 -14.39 35.64 4.94
N TYR A 50 -14.87 36.84 4.58
CA TYR A 50 -14.75 38.05 5.40
C TYR A 50 -15.69 38.06 6.62
N ARG A 51 -16.81 37.33 6.60
CA ARG A 51 -17.73 37.24 7.74
C ARG A 51 -17.35 36.15 8.76
N LYS A 52 -16.56 35.16 8.36
CA LYS A 52 -16.28 33.97 9.20
C LYS A 52 -14.98 34.03 10.01
N TYR A 53 -14.15 35.07 9.82
CA TYR A 53 -12.89 35.25 10.55
C TYR A 53 -13.00 36.24 11.74
N GLN A 54 -14.21 36.67 12.11
CA GLN A 54 -14.45 37.61 13.21
C GLN A 54 -15.06 36.94 14.46
N THR A 55 -15.21 35.61 14.46
CA THR A 55 -15.80 34.87 15.60
C THR A 55 -14.88 33.87 16.28
N ASP A 56 -13.63 33.71 15.85
CA ASP A 56 -12.64 32.91 16.60
C ASP A 56 -11.40 33.75 16.91
N THR A 57 -11.39 34.31 18.11
CA THR A 57 -10.21 34.88 18.76
C THR A 57 -9.92 34.03 20.00
N SER A 58 -9.12 32.98 19.82
CA SER A 58 -8.34 32.39 20.90
C SER A 58 -6.90 32.93 20.78
N PRO A 59 -6.24 33.29 21.90
CA PRO A 59 -4.92 33.93 21.86
C PRO A 59 -3.83 32.92 21.45
N PRO A 60 -2.76 33.35 20.74
CA PRO A 60 -1.66 32.46 20.38
C PRO A 60 -0.77 32.13 21.59
N PRO A 61 -0.11 30.96 21.59
CA PRO A 61 0.74 30.53 22.68
C PRO A 61 2.03 31.36 22.74
N THR A 62 2.43 31.67 23.95
CA THR A 62 3.69 32.34 24.31
C THR A 62 4.89 31.50 23.90
N LEU A 63 5.72 32.03 23.01
CA LEU A 63 7.08 31.55 22.79
C LEU A 63 8.06 32.72 22.87
N ASN A 64 8.88 32.65 23.92
CA ASN A 64 10.21 33.22 24.12
C ASN A 64 10.42 34.68 23.67
N LYS A 65 10.28 35.53 24.68
CA LYS A 65 10.68 36.94 24.75
C LYS A 65 12.20 37.05 24.56
N VAL A 66 12.64 37.20 23.31
CA VAL A 66 13.85 37.97 23.02
C VAL A 66 13.46 39.41 23.30
N GLU A 67 14.10 40.09 24.25
CA GLU A 67 13.83 41.50 24.55
C GLU A 67 13.96 42.34 23.27
N PRO A 68 12.84 42.86 22.72
CA PRO A 68 12.87 43.72 21.57
C PRO A 68 13.09 45.17 22.02
N ASN A 69 13.76 45.96 21.19
CA ASN A 69 13.96 47.39 21.35
C ASN A 69 12.62 48.09 21.72
N SER A 70 12.41 48.36 23.01
CA SER A 70 11.09 48.57 23.63
C SER A 70 10.33 49.83 23.19
N MET A 71 10.99 50.74 22.47
CA MET A 71 10.44 52.03 22.03
C MET A 71 9.60 51.92 20.74
N ASN A 72 9.99 51.02 19.80
CA ASN A 72 9.41 50.98 18.45
C ASN A 72 8.11 50.16 18.35
N GLU A 73 7.99 49.07 19.11
CA GLU A 73 6.75 48.30 19.14
C GLU A 73 5.61 49.08 19.79
N LYS A 74 5.91 49.88 20.82
CA LYS A 74 4.94 50.79 21.45
C LYS A 74 4.43 51.83 20.45
N SER A 75 5.34 52.48 19.72
CA SER A 75 5.02 53.47 18.68
C SER A 75 4.15 52.89 17.55
N LEU A 76 4.35 51.61 17.18
CA LEU A 76 3.51 50.92 16.19
C LEU A 76 2.10 50.62 16.68
N VAL A 77 1.97 50.18 17.92
CA VAL A 77 0.67 49.86 18.53
C VAL A 77 -0.13 51.15 18.64
N GLU A 78 0.50 52.21 19.13
CA GLU A 78 -0.05 53.56 19.19
C GLU A 78 -0.50 54.05 17.81
N LEU A 79 0.34 53.98 16.77
CA LEU A 79 -0.07 54.32 15.39
C LEU A 79 -1.29 53.52 14.92
N ARG A 80 -1.34 52.22 15.21
CA ARG A 80 -2.47 51.37 14.77
C ARG A 80 -3.76 51.75 15.50
N GLU A 81 -3.67 52.10 16.77
CA GLU A 81 -4.79 52.52 17.59
C GLU A 81 -5.30 53.91 17.16
N THR A 82 -4.41 54.89 16.99
CA THR A 82 -4.76 56.23 16.48
C THR A 82 -5.42 56.15 15.11
N LEU A 83 -4.86 55.39 14.16
CA LEU A 83 -5.46 55.24 12.83
C LEU A 83 -6.79 54.47 12.84
N ARG A 84 -6.97 53.47 13.72
CA ARG A 84 -8.26 52.79 13.90
C ARG A 84 -9.29 53.71 14.52
N HIS A 85 -8.90 54.51 15.51
CA HIS A 85 -9.77 55.46 16.19
C HIS A 85 -10.26 56.55 15.24
N GLN A 86 -9.36 57.14 14.45
CA GLN A 86 -9.69 58.24 13.54
C GLN A 86 -10.36 57.79 12.22
N TYR A 87 -9.95 56.65 11.64
CA TYR A 87 -10.40 56.24 10.28
C TYR A 87 -11.25 54.95 10.25
N GLY A 88 -11.40 54.27 11.40
CA GLY A 88 -12.15 53.03 11.56
C GLY A 88 -11.34 51.76 11.22
N PRO A 89 -11.97 50.56 11.29
CA PRO A 89 -11.27 49.28 11.13
C PRO A 89 -10.67 49.06 9.73
N LEU A 90 -11.18 49.77 8.71
CA LEU A 90 -10.70 49.74 7.32
C LEU A 90 -9.75 50.90 6.98
N TRP A 91 -9.14 51.56 7.98
CA TRP A 91 -8.21 52.70 7.78
C TRP A 91 -7.15 52.45 6.71
N ARG A 92 -6.70 51.20 6.59
CA ARG A 92 -5.70 50.76 5.60
C ARG A 92 -6.07 51.01 4.15
N HIS A 93 -7.33 51.30 3.81
CA HIS A 93 -7.76 51.69 2.45
C HIS A 93 -8.02 53.20 2.32
N LYS A 94 -8.13 53.91 3.45
CA LYS A 94 -8.49 55.34 3.51
C LYS A 94 -7.28 56.26 3.66
N VAL A 95 -6.18 55.71 4.18
CA VAL A 95 -4.95 56.44 4.47
C VAL A 95 -3.87 56.08 3.46
N ARG A 96 -2.97 57.01 3.18
CA ARG A 96 -1.75 56.82 2.40
C ARG A 96 -0.54 56.65 3.30
N LEU A 97 0.31 55.67 3.02
CA LEU A 97 1.56 55.42 3.76
C LEU A 97 2.76 55.88 2.92
N LEU A 98 3.43 56.93 3.36
CA LEU A 98 4.67 57.44 2.77
C LEU A 98 5.84 57.18 3.71
N LEU A 99 6.87 56.50 3.20
CA LEU A 99 8.11 56.27 3.95
C LEU A 99 9.13 57.34 3.57
N ILE A 100 9.64 58.08 4.55
CA ILE A 100 10.65 59.12 4.34
C ILE A 100 12.01 58.58 4.76
N VAL A 101 12.96 58.61 3.84
CA VAL A 101 14.31 58.07 4.04
C VAL A 101 15.35 59.13 3.69
N GLY A 102 16.45 59.17 4.41
CA GLY A 102 17.48 60.20 4.29
C GLY A 102 18.22 60.39 5.60
N GLU A 103 19.23 61.24 5.60
CA GLU A 103 19.93 61.60 6.83
C GLU A 103 18.98 62.38 7.78
N PRO A 104 19.13 62.26 9.12
CA PRO A 104 18.15 62.80 10.07
C PRO A 104 17.92 64.32 9.93
N THR A 105 18.95 65.06 9.55
CA THR A 105 18.89 66.52 9.32
C THR A 105 17.99 66.88 8.14
N GLU A 106 18.04 66.09 7.07
CA GLU A 106 17.34 66.28 5.80
C GLU A 106 15.89 65.82 5.93
N ILE A 107 15.66 64.71 6.66
CA ILE A 107 14.31 64.29 7.03
C ILE A 107 13.62 65.39 7.84
N THR A 108 14.31 65.96 8.84
CA THR A 108 13.76 67.05 9.66
C THR A 108 13.54 68.32 8.83
N ALA A 109 14.37 68.56 7.82
CA ALA A 109 14.20 69.68 6.90
C ALA A 109 12.95 69.57 6.02
N ILE A 110 12.49 68.37 5.64
CA ILE A 110 11.29 68.19 4.80
C ILE A 110 10.03 67.81 5.60
N ALA A 111 10.20 67.28 6.80
CA ALA A 111 9.14 66.91 7.73
C ALA A 111 9.63 67.18 9.16
N PRO A 112 9.48 68.42 9.67
CA PRO A 112 9.87 68.79 11.02
C PRO A 112 9.22 67.86 12.05
N GLN A 113 9.93 67.52 13.13
CA GLN A 113 9.51 66.59 14.20
C GLN A 113 9.41 65.10 13.81
N LEU A 114 9.53 64.72 12.54
CA LEU A 114 9.42 63.31 12.14
C LEU A 114 10.58 62.44 12.67
N ALA A 115 11.79 63.00 12.74
CA ALA A 115 12.96 62.30 13.27
C ALA A 115 12.80 61.95 14.76
N ASP A 116 12.15 62.83 15.52
CA ASP A 116 11.91 62.68 16.96
C ASP A 116 10.69 61.78 17.22
N LYS A 117 9.56 62.06 16.57
CA LYS A 117 8.26 61.40 16.79
C LYS A 117 8.07 60.08 16.03
N LYS A 118 8.97 59.76 15.09
CA LYS A 118 8.99 58.56 14.22
C LYS A 118 7.82 58.39 13.24
N TRP A 119 6.65 58.94 13.54
CA TRP A 119 5.51 59.01 12.62
C TRP A 119 4.73 60.31 12.80
N LEU A 120 4.09 60.74 11.72
CA LEU A 120 3.26 61.93 11.66
C LEU A 120 2.03 61.66 10.78
N GLU A 121 0.88 62.23 11.13
CA GLU A 121 -0.38 62.01 10.43
C GLU A 121 -1.09 63.32 10.10
N GLY A 122 -1.58 63.43 8.87
CA GLY A 122 -2.52 64.48 8.49
C GLY A 122 -2.98 64.41 7.06
N GLN A 123 -4.18 64.95 6.79
CA GLN A 123 -4.86 64.88 5.49
C GLN A 123 -4.88 63.47 4.89
N ARG A 124 -5.19 62.44 5.71
CA ARG A 124 -5.20 61.02 5.31
C ARG A 124 -3.87 60.50 4.79
N THR A 125 -2.77 61.14 5.17
CA THR A 125 -1.42 60.74 4.81
C THR A 125 -0.60 60.55 6.08
N VAL A 126 0.04 59.40 6.19
CA VAL A 126 0.93 59.07 7.30
C VAL A 126 2.35 59.05 6.78
N LEU A 127 3.18 59.88 7.38
CA LEU A 127 4.63 59.91 7.16
C LEU A 127 5.28 58.97 8.17
N LEU A 128 6.10 58.05 7.66
CA LEU A 128 6.85 57.10 8.46
C LEU A 128 8.33 57.41 8.35
N TRP A 129 9.02 57.49 9.48
CA TRP A 129 10.47 57.65 9.51
C TRP A 129 11.16 56.34 9.10
N GLY A 130 11.97 56.41 8.04
CA GLY A 130 12.67 55.28 7.44
C GLY A 130 14.17 55.20 7.75
N GLY A 131 14.75 56.22 8.40
CA GLY A 131 16.18 56.29 8.71
C GLY A 131 17.08 56.67 7.53
N SER A 132 18.39 56.54 7.70
CA SER A 132 19.40 56.80 6.66
C SER A 132 19.51 55.64 5.66
N LEU A 133 19.82 55.96 4.40
CA LEU A 133 20.17 55.00 3.34
C LEU A 133 21.68 54.68 3.27
N GLN A 134 22.52 55.39 4.03
CA GLN A 134 23.97 55.23 4.03
C GLN A 134 24.42 54.17 5.05
N GLU A 135 23.77 54.15 6.21
CA GLU A 135 23.77 53.03 7.15
C GLU A 135 22.88 51.89 6.60
N SER A 136 23.25 50.63 6.82
CA SER A 136 22.50 49.50 6.27
C SER A 136 21.02 49.58 6.61
N LEU A 137 20.16 49.40 5.60
CA LEU A 137 18.70 49.32 5.72
C LEU A 137 18.20 48.08 6.50
N GLU A 138 19.12 47.35 7.13
CA GLU A 138 18.90 46.31 8.14
C GLU A 138 18.74 46.94 9.53
N ASN A 139 18.06 48.09 9.57
CA ASN A 139 17.70 48.72 10.81
C ASN A 139 16.46 47.98 11.38
N PRO A 140 16.52 47.41 12.59
CA PRO A 140 15.37 46.73 13.22
C PRO A 140 14.17 47.67 13.46
N MET A 141 14.34 48.96 13.18
CA MET A 141 13.29 49.99 13.21
C MET A 141 12.34 49.93 12.02
N LEU A 142 12.71 49.31 10.89
CA LEU A 142 11.90 49.29 9.65
C LEU A 142 10.94 48.09 9.54
N ASP A 143 11.31 46.93 10.10
CA ASP A 143 10.47 45.72 10.13
C ASP A 143 9.08 45.95 10.76
N PRO A 144 8.98 46.72 11.87
CA PRO A 144 7.75 47.33 12.36
C PRO A 144 6.80 47.90 11.28
N TRP A 145 7.31 48.81 10.47
CA TRP A 145 6.53 49.52 9.46
C TRP A 145 6.16 48.62 8.29
N LEU A 146 7.05 47.70 7.90
CA LEU A 146 6.79 46.69 6.86
C LEU A 146 5.67 45.71 7.28
N ASN A 147 5.48 45.47 8.58
CA ASN A 147 4.35 44.67 9.06
C ASN A 147 2.98 45.37 8.88
N LEU A 148 2.94 46.71 8.80
CA LEU A 148 1.71 47.44 8.45
C LEU A 148 1.31 47.23 6.98
N SER A 149 2.29 46.96 6.10
CA SER A 149 2.13 46.82 4.65
C SER A 149 1.97 45.37 4.17
N ARG A 150 1.82 44.37 5.07
CA ARG A 150 1.63 42.94 4.71
C ARG A 150 0.54 42.70 3.66
N TRP A 151 -0.51 43.52 3.64
CA TRP A 151 -1.64 43.40 2.71
C TRP A 151 -1.75 44.53 1.66
N ARG A 152 -1.02 45.65 1.82
CA ARG A 152 -1.04 46.83 0.92
C ARG A 152 0.37 47.37 0.71
N ALA A 153 0.71 47.79 -0.51
CA ALA A 153 2.00 48.44 -0.78
C ALA A 153 2.13 49.77 -0.02
N LEU A 154 3.36 50.22 0.25
CA LEU A 154 3.60 51.64 0.53
C LEU A 154 3.14 52.46 -0.68
N ASP A 155 2.50 53.59 -0.43
CA ASP A 155 1.97 54.47 -1.48
C ASP A 155 3.08 55.35 -2.10
N GLY A 156 4.24 55.43 -1.45
CA GLY A 156 5.44 56.07 -1.97
C GLY A 156 6.57 56.06 -0.95
N VAL A 157 7.80 56.20 -1.44
CA VAL A 157 9.00 56.46 -0.65
C VAL A 157 9.53 57.82 -1.07
N VAL A 158 9.77 58.72 -0.12
CA VAL A 158 10.39 60.01 -0.37
C VAL A 158 11.82 59.96 0.16
N TRP A 159 12.79 60.19 -0.71
CA TRP A 159 14.20 60.22 -0.34
C TRP A 159 14.67 61.67 -0.26
N ALA A 160 14.93 62.13 0.97
CA ALA A 160 15.51 63.44 1.26
C ALA A 160 17.03 63.42 1.02
N LEU A 161 17.52 64.37 0.23
CA LEU A 161 18.90 64.46 -0.24
C LEU A 161 19.45 65.88 -0.09
N THR A 162 20.75 66.00 0.21
CA THR A 162 21.47 67.28 0.09
C THR A 162 21.91 67.54 -1.35
N PRO A 163 22.31 68.77 -1.70
CA PRO A 163 22.89 69.07 -3.01
C PRO A 163 24.12 68.21 -3.34
N GLU A 164 24.95 67.88 -2.35
CA GLU A 164 26.15 67.04 -2.51
C GLU A 164 25.76 65.58 -2.76
N GLN A 165 24.82 65.03 -1.97
CA GLN A 165 24.34 63.66 -2.15
C GLN A 165 23.59 63.48 -3.48
N SER A 166 22.89 64.51 -3.95
CA SER A 166 22.24 64.51 -5.26
C SER A 166 23.21 64.55 -6.44
N ALA A 167 24.44 65.03 -6.21
CA ALA A 167 25.50 65.07 -7.20
C ALA A 167 26.29 63.75 -7.30
N ASP A 168 26.29 62.95 -6.24
CA ASP A 168 27.02 61.69 -6.17
C ASP A 168 26.22 60.53 -6.78
N ALA A 169 26.60 60.15 -8.01
CA ALA A 169 26.03 59.02 -8.74
C ALA A 169 26.17 57.68 -7.99
N VAL A 170 27.24 57.51 -7.22
CA VAL A 170 27.53 56.26 -6.48
C VAL A 170 26.62 56.14 -5.27
N ALA A 171 26.44 57.22 -4.51
CA ALA A 171 25.51 57.27 -3.39
C ALA A 171 24.06 57.01 -3.85
N LEU A 172 23.62 57.65 -4.94
CA LEU A 172 22.29 57.43 -5.51
C LEU A 172 22.08 55.97 -5.96
N ALA A 173 23.05 55.39 -6.67
CA ALA A 173 22.98 54.00 -7.10
C ALA A 173 23.02 53.00 -5.92
N LYS A 174 23.76 53.31 -4.85
CA LYS A 174 23.78 52.51 -3.63
C LYS A 174 22.42 52.57 -2.92
N GLY A 175 21.85 53.75 -2.69
CA GLY A 175 20.54 53.88 -2.03
C GLY A 175 19.41 53.26 -2.85
N MET A 176 19.42 53.39 -4.17
CA MET A 176 18.46 52.73 -5.06
C MET A 176 18.51 51.19 -4.95
N ARG A 177 19.70 50.61 -4.83
CA ARG A 177 19.86 49.15 -4.59
C ARG A 177 19.31 48.72 -3.23
N HIS A 178 19.48 49.53 -2.18
CA HIS A 178 18.89 49.23 -0.87
C HIS A 178 17.35 49.27 -0.92
N LEU A 179 16.77 50.24 -1.62
CA LEU A 179 15.33 50.30 -1.86
C LEU A 179 14.81 49.13 -2.71
N GLN A 180 15.62 48.60 -3.64
CA GLN A 180 15.27 47.35 -4.34
C GLN A 180 15.27 46.14 -3.40
N GLY A 181 16.19 46.08 -2.45
CA GLY A 181 16.18 45.09 -1.37
C GLY A 181 14.87 45.15 -0.58
N LEU A 182 14.43 46.35 -0.20
CA LEU A 182 13.16 46.60 0.47
C LEU A 182 11.97 46.14 -0.40
N ALA A 183 11.95 46.52 -1.69
CA ALA A 183 10.91 46.11 -2.64
C ALA A 183 10.79 44.58 -2.76
N ARG A 184 11.92 43.86 -2.77
CA ARG A 184 11.96 42.39 -2.80
C ARG A 184 11.44 41.78 -1.51
N ARG A 185 11.82 42.29 -0.33
CA ARG A 185 11.29 41.86 0.97
C ARG A 185 9.77 42.03 1.03
N MET A 186 9.24 43.15 0.52
CA MET A 186 7.80 43.39 0.43
C MET A 186 7.09 42.62 -0.70
N ARG A 187 7.83 42.00 -1.64
CA ARG A 187 7.34 41.43 -2.90
C ARG A 187 6.46 42.40 -3.70
N ARG A 188 6.73 43.71 -3.62
CA ARG A 188 5.97 44.76 -4.30
C ARG A 188 6.89 45.86 -4.79
N GLN A 189 6.46 46.53 -5.86
CA GLN A 189 7.14 47.68 -6.41
C GLN A 189 6.97 48.90 -5.52
N VAL A 190 8.03 49.70 -5.44
CA VAL A 190 8.11 50.89 -4.60
C VAL A 190 8.14 52.13 -5.48
N PRO A 191 7.11 53.00 -5.43
CA PRO A 191 7.16 54.33 -6.05
C PRO A 191 8.14 55.23 -5.28
N LEU A 192 9.16 55.78 -5.94
CA LEU A 192 10.21 56.60 -5.33
C LEU A 192 10.11 58.06 -5.80
N HIS A 193 10.09 58.99 -4.86
CA HIS A 193 10.25 60.42 -5.09
C HIS A 193 11.58 60.88 -4.52
N LEU A 194 12.42 61.49 -5.35
CA LEU A 194 13.66 62.11 -4.91
C LEU A 194 13.36 63.55 -4.50
N TRP A 195 13.92 63.99 -3.37
CA TRP A 195 13.65 65.31 -2.83
C TRP A 195 14.96 65.97 -2.41
N GLN A 196 15.38 67.00 -3.13
CA GLN A 196 16.59 67.76 -2.81
C GLN A 196 16.24 68.94 -1.90
N VAL A 197 16.87 68.99 -0.73
CA VAL A 197 16.80 70.13 0.19
C VAL A 197 17.87 71.13 -0.25
N CYS A 198 17.45 72.32 -0.64
CA CYS A 198 18.32 73.40 -1.08
C CYS A 198 18.59 74.35 0.09
N GLU A 199 19.86 74.60 0.37
CA GLU A 199 20.27 75.55 1.39
C GLU A 199 19.92 76.99 1.00
N ALA A 200 19.57 77.81 2.00
CA ALA A 200 19.32 79.22 1.83
C ALA A 200 20.48 80.02 2.44
N THR A 201 21.13 80.86 1.65
CA THR A 201 22.18 81.77 2.14
C THR A 201 21.63 82.94 2.97
N TRP A 202 20.33 83.20 2.91
CA TRP A 202 19.63 84.19 3.73
C TRP A 202 18.18 83.77 3.98
N SER A 203 17.55 84.37 5.00
CA SER A 203 16.17 84.03 5.41
C SER A 203 15.15 84.35 4.32
N GLN A 204 14.21 83.42 4.08
CA GLN A 204 13.16 83.49 3.06
C GLN A 204 11.77 83.50 3.70
N GLU A 205 11.68 84.13 4.88
CA GLU A 205 10.45 84.22 5.65
C GLU A 205 9.34 84.96 4.90
N GLY A 206 8.10 84.48 5.03
CA GLY A 206 6.94 85.06 4.35
C GLY A 206 6.82 84.72 2.86
N ARG A 207 7.74 83.94 2.28
CA ARG A 207 7.64 83.49 0.89
C ARG A 207 6.44 82.56 0.70
N GLU A 208 5.73 82.72 -0.41
CA GLU A 208 4.69 81.79 -0.82
C GLU A 208 5.31 80.44 -1.20
N ARG A 209 4.98 79.42 -0.40
CA ARG A 209 5.47 78.06 -0.59
C ARG A 209 4.57 77.35 -1.60
N GLN A 210 5.18 76.65 -2.54
CA GLN A 210 4.52 75.94 -3.63
C GLN A 210 5.32 74.68 -3.98
N PRO A 211 4.69 73.65 -4.58
CA PRO A 211 5.42 72.47 -5.02
C PRO A 211 6.36 72.84 -6.18
N VAL A 212 7.64 72.52 -6.02
CA VAL A 212 8.69 72.80 -7.02
C VAL A 212 9.32 71.47 -7.41
N GLY A 213 9.17 71.07 -8.67
CA GLY A 213 9.62 69.78 -9.18
C GLY A 213 8.75 69.25 -10.31
N CYS A 214 9.04 68.03 -10.77
CA CYS A 214 8.33 67.38 -11.86
C CYS A 214 7.95 65.93 -11.52
N LEU A 215 6.77 65.50 -11.98
CA LEU A 215 6.35 64.10 -11.97
C LEU A 215 6.88 63.39 -13.21
N LEU A 216 7.46 62.21 -13.02
CA LEU A 216 8.10 61.45 -14.09
C LEU A 216 7.16 60.33 -14.61
N PRO A 217 7.22 60.00 -15.92
CA PRO A 217 6.39 58.95 -16.51
C PRO A 217 6.73 57.56 -15.97
N ALA A 218 5.89 56.55 -16.24
CA ALA A 218 6.08 55.19 -15.72
C ALA A 218 7.34 54.48 -16.24
N LYS A 219 7.86 54.92 -17.39
CA LYS A 219 9.15 54.52 -17.97
C LYS A 219 10.00 55.77 -18.13
N VAL A 220 11.00 55.94 -17.27
CA VAL A 220 11.87 57.13 -17.26
C VAL A 220 13.19 56.77 -17.95
N THR A 221 13.55 57.53 -18.97
CA THR A 221 14.89 57.52 -19.58
C THR A 221 15.66 58.79 -19.19
N PRO A 222 17.00 58.79 -19.26
CA PRO A 222 17.80 59.99 -18.97
C PRO A 222 17.38 61.20 -19.81
N ALA A 223 16.99 60.99 -21.08
CA ALA A 223 16.47 62.04 -21.95
C ALA A 223 15.12 62.60 -21.46
N THR A 224 14.16 61.73 -21.11
CA THR A 224 12.87 62.21 -20.58
C THR A 224 13.00 62.98 -19.27
N LEU A 225 14.02 62.66 -18.45
CA LEU A 225 14.32 63.39 -17.22
C LEU A 225 14.86 64.79 -17.54
N GLU A 226 15.78 64.89 -18.50
CA GLU A 226 16.34 66.16 -18.97
C GLU A 226 15.23 67.08 -19.50
N ASP A 227 14.36 66.56 -20.36
CA ASP A 227 13.22 67.31 -20.91
C ASP A 227 12.30 67.84 -19.79
N CYS A 228 11.92 66.98 -18.83
CA CYS A 228 11.04 67.37 -17.71
C CYS A 228 11.65 68.47 -16.84
N LEU A 229 12.98 68.46 -16.63
CA LEU A 229 13.65 69.50 -15.85
C LEU A 229 13.86 70.78 -16.66
N GLN A 230 14.08 70.68 -17.96
CA GLN A 230 14.19 71.83 -18.85
C GLN A 230 12.86 72.59 -18.95
N GLU A 231 11.74 71.89 -19.03
CA GLU A 231 10.39 72.49 -18.99
C GLU A 231 10.11 73.23 -17.67
N LEU A 232 10.80 72.87 -16.58
CA LEU A 232 10.63 73.49 -15.27
C LEU A 232 11.37 74.84 -15.14
N VAL A 233 12.42 75.09 -15.95
CA VAL A 233 13.29 76.27 -15.80
C VAL A 233 12.53 77.58 -16.06
N GLU A 234 11.80 77.68 -17.17
CA GLU A 234 11.12 78.92 -17.58
C GLU A 234 10.00 79.33 -16.61
N PRO A 235 9.10 78.41 -16.18
CA PRO A 235 8.09 78.70 -15.16
C PRO A 235 8.70 79.15 -13.82
N LEU A 236 9.77 78.49 -13.37
CA LEU A 236 10.45 78.87 -12.13
C LEU A 236 11.07 80.26 -12.20
N ARG A 237 11.67 80.61 -13.35
CA ARG A 237 12.24 81.94 -13.58
C ARG A 237 11.15 83.01 -13.51
N HIS A 238 10.04 82.81 -14.24
CA HIS A 238 8.92 83.76 -14.24
C HIS A 238 8.29 83.90 -12.85
N GLN A 239 7.99 82.79 -12.18
CA GLN A 239 7.41 82.79 -10.84
C GLN A 239 8.36 83.40 -9.80
N GLY A 240 9.67 83.13 -9.89
CA GLY A 240 10.68 83.74 -9.04
C GLY A 240 10.73 85.26 -9.19
N ILE A 241 10.74 85.76 -10.43
CA ILE A 241 10.69 87.21 -10.70
C ILE A 241 9.40 87.83 -10.16
N VAL A 242 8.26 87.16 -10.30
CA VAL A 242 6.97 87.61 -9.76
C VAL A 242 7.01 87.66 -8.22
N GLN A 243 7.56 86.63 -7.55
CA GLN A 243 7.69 86.62 -6.09
C GLN A 243 8.57 87.78 -5.59
N MET A 244 9.66 88.10 -6.29
CA MET A 244 10.53 89.23 -5.93
C MET A 244 9.91 90.60 -6.22
N LYS A 245 9.27 90.78 -7.39
CA LYS A 245 8.77 92.10 -7.85
C LYS A 245 7.41 92.47 -7.27
N VAL A 246 6.45 91.54 -7.26
CA VAL A 246 5.05 91.85 -6.90
C VAL A 246 4.89 92.03 -5.40
N LYS A 247 5.70 91.35 -4.56
CA LYS A 247 5.62 91.44 -3.10
C LYS A 247 6.61 92.43 -2.46
N LYS A 248 7.37 93.20 -3.27
CA LYS A 248 8.42 94.15 -2.84
C LYS A 248 9.46 93.55 -1.88
N GLN A 249 9.74 92.26 -2.00
CA GLN A 249 10.64 91.52 -1.12
C GLN A 249 11.76 90.89 -1.94
N LEU A 250 12.83 91.67 -2.16
CA LEU A 250 13.99 91.27 -2.98
C LEU A 250 14.74 90.04 -2.42
N HIS A 251 14.48 89.66 -1.17
CA HIS A 251 15.09 88.49 -0.55
C HIS A 251 14.41 87.16 -0.94
N HIS A 252 13.27 87.16 -1.66
CA HIS A 252 12.57 85.94 -2.10
C HIS A 252 13.10 85.36 -3.42
N ASP A 253 14.38 85.01 -3.50
CA ASP A 253 15.06 84.62 -4.74
C ASP A 253 15.08 83.10 -5.03
N PHE A 254 14.58 82.25 -4.12
CA PHE A 254 14.75 80.78 -4.20
C PHE A 254 14.41 80.18 -5.58
N LEU A 255 13.24 80.50 -6.15
CA LEU A 255 12.82 79.94 -7.44
C LEU A 255 13.70 80.41 -8.60
N LEU A 256 14.12 81.68 -8.56
CA LEU A 256 14.99 82.26 -9.57
C LEU A 256 16.40 81.64 -9.49
N ARG A 257 16.93 81.50 -8.27
CA ARG A 257 18.21 80.85 -8.02
C ARG A 257 18.19 79.39 -8.46
N LEU A 258 17.14 78.64 -8.09
CA LEU A 258 16.97 77.26 -8.52
C LEU A 258 16.88 77.14 -10.04
N SER A 259 16.16 78.05 -10.72
CA SER A 259 16.09 78.05 -12.19
C SER A 259 17.47 78.26 -12.84
N ARG A 260 18.28 79.18 -12.29
CA ARG A 260 19.64 79.44 -12.73
C ARG A 260 20.54 78.22 -12.49
N ASP A 261 20.48 77.65 -11.29
CA ASP A 261 21.35 76.54 -10.88
C ASP A 261 21.00 75.24 -11.65
N LEU A 262 19.72 75.02 -11.95
CA LEU A 262 19.27 73.94 -12.83
C LEU A 262 19.77 74.12 -14.27
N GLN A 263 19.68 75.34 -14.80
CA GLN A 263 20.10 75.66 -16.17
C GLN A 263 21.63 75.63 -16.36
N ALA A 264 22.39 76.05 -15.35
CA ALA A 264 23.85 76.06 -15.40
C ALA A 264 24.40 74.62 -15.48
N ASP A 265 24.22 73.85 -14.41
CA ASP A 265 24.79 72.49 -14.31
C ASP A 265 23.82 71.47 -13.68
N GLY A 266 22.72 71.90 -13.06
CA GLY A 266 21.83 71.02 -12.30
C GLY A 266 21.12 69.96 -13.14
N ILE A 267 20.67 70.29 -14.36
CA ILE A 267 20.04 69.32 -15.28
C ILE A 267 21.04 68.25 -15.70
N ALA A 268 22.23 68.66 -16.15
CA ALA A 268 23.30 67.75 -16.56
C ALA A 268 23.73 66.83 -15.40
N ARG A 269 23.83 67.38 -14.19
CA ARG A 269 24.15 66.65 -12.96
C ARG A 269 23.12 65.58 -12.63
N TRP A 270 21.82 65.90 -12.61
CA TRP A 270 20.76 64.92 -12.34
C TRP A 270 20.70 63.83 -13.42
N ARG A 271 20.91 64.20 -14.68
CA ARG A 271 20.99 63.24 -15.79
C ARG A 271 22.14 62.26 -15.59
N GLN A 272 23.34 62.75 -15.27
CA GLN A 272 24.53 61.93 -15.06
C GLN A 272 24.40 61.05 -13.81
N ALA A 273 23.87 61.58 -12.71
CA ALA A 273 23.77 60.87 -11.44
C ALA A 273 22.71 59.74 -11.48
N LEU A 274 21.61 59.92 -12.23
CA LEU A 274 20.54 58.92 -12.36
C LEU A 274 20.69 57.99 -13.57
N ALA A 275 21.52 58.33 -14.57
CA ALA A 275 21.72 57.50 -15.76
C ALA A 275 22.01 56.01 -15.47
N PRO A 276 22.90 55.64 -14.52
CA PRO A 276 23.17 54.23 -14.20
C PRO A 276 21.96 53.48 -13.62
N SER A 277 21.06 54.21 -12.94
CA SER A 277 19.86 53.63 -12.31
C SER A 277 18.66 53.60 -13.25
N LEU A 278 18.68 54.33 -14.36
CA LEU A 278 17.60 54.40 -15.34
C LEU A 278 17.82 53.49 -16.56
N SER A 279 19.08 53.12 -16.85
CA SER A 279 19.45 52.31 -18.02
C SER A 279 19.28 50.79 -17.84
N GLY A 280 19.07 50.31 -16.61
CA GLY A 280 18.88 48.87 -16.29
C GLY A 280 17.42 48.47 -16.06
N PHE A 281 17.12 47.17 -16.26
CA PHE A 281 15.82 46.60 -15.90
C PHE A 281 15.68 46.60 -14.37
N ASN A 282 14.95 47.58 -13.82
CA ASN A 282 14.76 47.75 -12.37
C ASN A 282 13.34 47.31 -11.96
N PRO A 283 13.08 46.00 -11.76
CA PRO A 283 11.73 45.52 -11.52
C PRO A 283 11.14 45.99 -10.19
N GLY A 284 11.96 46.43 -9.22
CA GLY A 284 11.54 46.70 -7.83
C GLY A 284 11.23 48.16 -7.47
N VAL A 285 11.90 49.15 -8.05
CA VAL A 285 11.74 50.58 -7.67
C VAL A 285 11.41 51.40 -8.90
N ARG A 286 10.38 52.25 -8.81
CA ARG A 286 9.91 53.13 -9.88
C ARG A 286 10.13 54.58 -9.50
N LEU A 287 11.03 55.28 -10.17
CA LEU A 287 11.20 56.71 -9.99
C LEU A 287 9.97 57.45 -10.51
N ARG A 288 9.30 58.23 -9.64
CA ARG A 288 8.01 58.89 -9.90
C ARG A 288 8.05 60.40 -9.86
N GLY A 289 9.00 61.01 -9.16
CA GLY A 289 9.16 62.45 -9.20
C GLY A 289 10.47 62.93 -8.60
N LEU A 290 10.83 64.14 -8.99
CA LEU A 290 11.96 64.89 -8.46
C LEU A 290 11.46 66.23 -7.93
N TRP A 291 11.77 66.52 -6.66
CA TRP A 291 11.25 67.68 -5.94
C TRP A 291 12.38 68.49 -5.31
N PHE A 292 12.16 69.79 -5.17
CA PHE A 292 13.11 70.74 -4.59
C PHE A 292 12.40 71.59 -3.54
N SER A 293 13.03 71.77 -2.38
CA SER A 293 12.50 72.68 -1.36
C SER A 293 13.59 73.28 -0.50
N GLN A 294 13.25 74.36 0.18
CA GLN A 294 14.03 74.85 1.33
C GLN A 294 13.62 74.10 2.60
N PRO A 295 14.46 74.12 3.65
CA PRO A 295 14.10 73.54 4.94
C PRO A 295 12.81 74.17 5.47
N LEU A 296 11.84 73.31 5.79
CA LEU A 296 10.56 73.68 6.35
C LEU A 296 10.71 73.99 7.83
N ARG A 297 9.88 74.92 8.32
CA ARG A 297 9.84 75.27 9.73
C ARG A 297 8.85 74.41 10.49
N GLU A 298 9.20 74.16 11.73
CA GLU A 298 8.33 73.51 12.71
C GLU A 298 7.06 74.35 12.93
N ILE A 299 5.90 73.75 12.67
CA ILE A 299 4.60 74.31 13.08
C ILE A 299 4.29 73.67 14.42
N ARG A 300 4.50 74.39 15.52
CA ARG A 300 4.16 73.90 16.86
C ARG A 300 2.65 73.96 17.04
N SER A 301 1.98 72.81 17.01
CA SER A 301 0.61 72.66 17.52
C SER A 301 0.69 72.10 18.93
N ALA A 302 -0.01 72.71 19.88
CA ALA A 302 0.05 72.36 21.30
C ALA A 302 -0.87 71.20 21.70
N GLU A 303 -1.82 70.80 20.85
CA GLU A 303 -2.94 69.92 21.23
C GLU A 303 -2.86 68.49 20.69
N ASP A 304 -2.11 68.21 19.62
CA ASP A 304 -2.00 66.86 19.04
C ASP A 304 -0.53 66.43 18.84
N GLU A 305 -0.11 65.38 19.57
CA GLU A 305 1.29 64.96 19.63
C GLU A 305 1.84 64.44 18.29
N HIS A 306 1.02 63.83 17.41
CA HIS A 306 1.46 63.28 16.12
C HIS A 306 0.84 63.97 14.88
N PHE A 307 0.25 65.13 15.05
CA PHE A 307 -0.41 65.85 13.97
C PHE A 307 0.57 66.52 13.00
N TRP A 308 0.28 66.41 11.71
CA TRP A 308 1.04 67.01 10.63
C TRP A 308 0.14 67.79 9.68
N TRP A 309 0.40 69.08 9.59
CA TRP A 309 -0.20 69.91 8.55
C TRP A 309 0.72 69.94 7.32
N PRO A 310 0.29 69.38 6.17
CA PRO A 310 1.15 69.34 5.00
C PRO A 310 1.35 70.73 4.42
N ASP A 311 2.61 71.16 4.38
CA ASP A 311 3.03 72.38 3.69
C ASP A 311 2.68 72.26 2.19
N PRO A 312 2.27 73.35 1.51
CA PRO A 312 1.99 73.34 0.07
C PRO A 312 3.06 72.68 -0.81
N VAL A 313 4.32 72.66 -0.38
CA VAL A 313 5.40 71.96 -1.11
C VAL A 313 5.13 70.45 -1.26
N TRP A 314 4.42 69.81 -0.32
CA TRP A 314 4.07 68.38 -0.36
C TRP A 314 2.97 68.01 -1.35
N GLN A 315 2.25 68.99 -1.90
CA GLN A 315 1.12 68.75 -2.81
C GLN A 315 1.54 67.94 -4.05
N GLY A 316 2.79 68.08 -4.50
CA GLY A 316 3.33 67.31 -5.62
C GLY A 316 3.34 65.80 -5.39
N VAL A 317 3.82 65.37 -4.22
CA VAL A 317 3.86 63.95 -3.81
C VAL A 317 2.45 63.45 -3.46
N GLN A 318 1.66 64.28 -2.78
CA GLN A 318 0.29 63.91 -2.37
C GLN A 318 -0.69 63.75 -3.54
N ARG A 319 -0.45 64.41 -4.69
CA ARG A 319 -1.30 64.28 -5.88
C ARG A 319 -0.97 63.03 -6.72
N ASP A 320 0.21 62.43 -6.60
CA ASP A 320 0.52 61.17 -7.32
C ASP A 320 -0.33 60.03 -6.76
N LYS A 321 -1.03 59.28 -7.62
CA LYS A 321 -1.89 58.14 -7.25
C LYS A 321 -1.27 56.79 -7.62
N ALA A 322 0.01 56.75 -7.98
CA ALA A 322 0.67 55.50 -8.37
C ALA A 322 0.64 54.47 -7.23
N VAL A 323 0.16 53.26 -7.53
CA VAL A 323 0.13 52.13 -6.59
C VAL A 323 1.22 51.12 -6.96
N GLY A 324 1.99 50.66 -5.97
CA GLY A 324 2.99 49.61 -6.15
C GLY A 324 2.37 48.28 -6.62
N ALA A 325 2.80 47.78 -7.79
CA ALA A 325 2.38 46.47 -8.31
C ALA A 325 3.09 45.31 -7.59
N ARG A 326 2.49 44.12 -7.54
CA ARG A 326 3.15 42.93 -6.97
C ARG A 326 4.27 42.43 -7.90
N LEU A 327 5.38 41.99 -7.30
CA LEU A 327 6.46 41.30 -8.00
C LEU A 327 6.11 39.79 -8.12
N GLY A 328 5.86 39.28 -9.33
CA GLY A 328 5.60 37.85 -9.60
C GLY A 328 4.15 37.47 -9.96
N TRP A 329 3.87 36.16 -10.06
CA TRP A 329 2.52 35.63 -10.38
C TRP A 329 1.61 35.70 -9.14
N GLY A 330 0.43 36.31 -9.29
CA GLY A 330 -0.57 36.31 -8.23
C GLY A 330 -1.17 34.92 -8.01
N ALA A 331 -1.49 34.57 -6.76
CA ALA A 331 -2.24 33.36 -6.40
C ALA A 331 -3.44 33.04 -7.33
N PRO A 332 -4.29 34.00 -7.75
CA PRO A 332 -5.39 33.69 -8.67
C PRO A 332 -4.92 33.27 -10.07
N ARG A 333 -3.77 33.75 -10.55
CA ARG A 333 -3.21 33.34 -11.85
C ARG A 333 -2.67 31.91 -11.81
N VAL A 334 -2.04 31.52 -10.70
CA VAL A 334 -1.59 30.14 -10.50
C VAL A 334 -2.78 29.18 -10.40
N ALA A 335 -3.81 29.56 -9.65
CA ALA A 335 -5.05 28.78 -9.56
C ALA A 335 -5.74 28.64 -10.92
N TYR A 336 -5.81 29.71 -11.72
CA TYR A 336 -6.35 29.66 -13.09
C TYR A 336 -5.58 28.69 -13.99
N ALA A 337 -4.23 28.77 -13.96
CA ALA A 337 -3.39 27.89 -14.77
C ALA A 337 -3.55 26.41 -14.37
N LEU A 338 -3.59 26.11 -13.07
CA LEU A 338 -3.83 24.76 -12.56
C LEU A 338 -5.20 24.22 -12.98
N PHE A 339 -6.25 25.04 -12.84
CA PHE A 339 -7.60 24.65 -13.22
C PHE A 339 -7.71 24.40 -14.73
N LEU A 340 -7.12 25.27 -15.55
CA LEU A 340 -7.11 25.10 -17.01
C LEU A 340 -6.33 23.85 -17.44
N GLY A 341 -5.20 23.57 -16.77
CA GLY A 341 -4.45 22.32 -16.97
C GLY A 341 -5.29 21.09 -16.63
N LEU A 342 -6.01 21.10 -15.50
CA LEU A 342 -6.88 20.00 -15.09
C LEU A 342 -8.04 19.79 -16.09
N ALA A 343 -8.65 20.88 -16.58
CA ALA A 343 -9.72 20.80 -17.55
C ALA A 343 -9.27 20.17 -18.88
N VAL A 344 -8.06 20.50 -19.35
CA VAL A 344 -7.48 19.89 -20.57
C VAL A 344 -7.23 18.39 -20.36
N VAL A 345 -6.64 17.99 -19.23
CA VAL A 345 -6.40 16.58 -18.91
C VAL A 345 -7.71 15.79 -18.87
N TRP A 346 -8.75 16.36 -18.26
CA TRP A 346 -10.06 15.70 -18.17
C TRP A 346 -10.75 15.59 -19.53
N GLY A 347 -10.68 16.64 -20.37
CA GLY A 347 -11.23 16.62 -21.73
C GLY A 347 -10.54 15.58 -22.64
N VAL A 348 -9.21 15.47 -22.56
CA VAL A 348 -8.45 14.44 -23.28
C VAL A 348 -8.85 13.04 -22.77
N GLY A 349 -8.94 12.87 -21.44
CA GLY A 349 -9.38 11.61 -20.83
C GLY A 349 -10.78 11.18 -21.28
N MET A 350 -11.73 12.11 -21.36
CA MET A 350 -13.08 11.84 -21.87
C MET A 350 -13.08 11.42 -23.34
N ALA A 351 -12.29 12.07 -24.20
CA ALA A 351 -12.20 11.71 -25.61
C ALA A 351 -11.64 10.29 -25.81
N LEU A 352 -10.57 9.94 -25.09
CA LEU A 352 -10.02 8.58 -25.07
C LEU A 352 -11.03 7.55 -24.55
N SER A 353 -11.74 7.89 -23.47
CA SER A 353 -12.80 7.04 -22.92
C SER A 353 -13.92 6.83 -23.93
N PHE A 354 -14.36 7.88 -24.64
CA PHE A 354 -15.39 7.80 -25.67
C PHE A 354 -14.98 6.85 -26.81
N VAL A 355 -13.79 7.04 -27.38
CA VAL A 355 -13.29 6.22 -28.50
C VAL A 355 -13.16 4.76 -28.07
N GLY A 356 -12.59 4.51 -26.89
CA GLY A 356 -12.42 3.15 -26.36
C GLY A 356 -13.76 2.43 -26.12
N ASN A 357 -14.74 3.12 -25.52
CA ASN A 357 -16.07 2.54 -25.28
C ASN A 357 -16.84 2.36 -26.60
N ARG A 358 -16.72 3.28 -27.58
CA ARG A 358 -17.40 3.14 -28.87
C ARG A 358 -16.85 1.96 -29.67
N ALA A 359 -15.53 1.77 -29.68
CA ALA A 359 -14.89 0.63 -30.32
C ALA A 359 -15.37 -0.71 -29.72
N GLN A 360 -15.52 -0.78 -28.40
CA GLN A 360 -16.08 -1.96 -27.74
C GLN A 360 -17.54 -2.23 -28.14
N ILE A 361 -18.38 -1.20 -28.20
CA ILE A 361 -19.77 -1.36 -28.65
C ILE A 361 -19.83 -1.89 -30.09
N VAL A 362 -19.00 -1.36 -30.99
CA VAL A 362 -18.94 -1.83 -32.39
C VAL A 362 -18.46 -3.29 -32.46
N GLN A 363 -17.44 -3.65 -31.67
CA GLN A 363 -16.95 -5.04 -31.58
C GLN A 363 -18.05 -5.98 -31.10
N VAL A 364 -18.77 -5.61 -30.04
CA VAL A 364 -19.89 -6.39 -29.50
C VAL A 364 -20.99 -6.58 -30.55
N GLN A 365 -21.35 -5.50 -31.26
CA GLN A 365 -22.34 -5.58 -32.34
C GLN A 365 -21.90 -6.53 -33.47
N ALA A 366 -20.62 -6.50 -33.84
CA ALA A 366 -20.08 -7.40 -34.87
C ALA A 366 -20.09 -8.87 -34.43
N VAL A 367 -19.74 -9.16 -33.17
CA VAL A 367 -19.77 -10.53 -32.63
C VAL A 367 -21.19 -11.08 -32.57
N LEU A 368 -22.16 -10.28 -32.11
CA LEU A 368 -23.57 -10.68 -32.06
C LEU A 368 -24.14 -10.88 -33.48
N ALA A 369 -23.83 -9.98 -34.42
CA ALA A 369 -24.25 -10.13 -35.81
C ALA A 369 -23.65 -11.39 -36.46
N GLY A 370 -22.40 -11.73 -36.14
CA GLY A 370 -21.77 -12.97 -36.59
C GLY A 370 -22.49 -14.21 -36.06
N LEU A 371 -22.83 -14.23 -34.76
CA LEU A 371 -23.59 -15.31 -34.15
C LEU A 371 -24.96 -15.53 -34.79
N ASP A 372 -25.67 -14.45 -35.12
CA ASP A 372 -27.01 -14.52 -35.73
C ASP A 372 -26.94 -14.89 -37.23
N ALA A 373 -25.89 -14.50 -37.94
CA ALA A 373 -25.75 -14.72 -39.38
C ALA A 373 -25.11 -16.07 -39.77
N SER A 374 -24.33 -16.68 -38.88
CA SER A 374 -23.63 -17.93 -39.18
C SER A 374 -24.59 -19.11 -39.33
N SER A 375 -24.52 -19.81 -40.47
CA SER A 375 -25.34 -20.99 -40.78
C SER A 375 -24.62 -22.32 -40.54
N ARG A 376 -23.28 -22.33 -40.54
CA ARG A 376 -22.45 -23.52 -40.30
C ARG A 376 -22.07 -23.63 -38.82
N ALA A 377 -22.06 -24.84 -38.29
CA ALA A 377 -21.77 -25.09 -36.88
C ALA A 377 -20.35 -24.62 -36.47
N ASP A 378 -19.34 -24.81 -37.33
CA ASP A 378 -17.98 -24.32 -37.07
C ASP A 378 -17.91 -22.79 -36.94
N GLU A 379 -18.59 -22.06 -37.83
CA GLU A 379 -18.64 -20.59 -37.82
C GLU A 379 -19.41 -20.08 -36.59
N GLN A 380 -20.51 -20.74 -36.23
CA GLN A 380 -21.27 -20.43 -35.01
C GLN A 380 -20.42 -20.64 -33.74
N LEU A 381 -19.61 -21.70 -33.66
CA LEU A 381 -18.73 -21.95 -32.52
C LEU A 381 -17.58 -20.94 -32.44
N LEU A 382 -17.01 -20.53 -33.57
CA LEU A 382 -16.00 -19.47 -33.61
C LEU A 382 -16.58 -18.13 -33.15
N ALA A 383 -17.77 -17.77 -33.63
CA ALA A 383 -18.46 -16.55 -33.20
C ALA A 383 -18.84 -16.61 -31.71
N PHE A 384 -19.23 -17.78 -31.20
CA PHE A 384 -19.48 -18.01 -29.78
C PHE A 384 -18.20 -17.88 -28.94
N ASN A 385 -17.07 -18.37 -29.45
CA ASN A 385 -15.78 -18.20 -28.79
C ASN A 385 -15.38 -16.73 -28.65
N GLU A 386 -15.58 -15.93 -29.70
CA GLU A 386 -15.36 -14.48 -29.61
C GLU A 386 -16.27 -13.82 -28.58
N LEU A 387 -17.53 -14.25 -28.45
CA LEU A 387 -18.43 -13.77 -27.41
C LEU A 387 -17.92 -14.11 -26.01
N VAL A 388 -17.49 -15.35 -25.78
CA VAL A 388 -16.89 -15.79 -24.50
C VAL A 388 -15.65 -14.96 -24.17
N HIS A 389 -14.77 -14.69 -25.13
CA HIS A 389 -13.60 -13.85 -24.89
C HIS A 389 -13.94 -12.40 -24.54
N VAL A 390 -14.94 -11.81 -25.20
CA VAL A 390 -15.41 -10.46 -24.88
C VAL A 390 -16.02 -10.42 -23.48
N LEU A 391 -16.86 -11.41 -23.12
CA LEU A 391 -17.46 -11.52 -21.79
C LEU A 391 -16.41 -11.73 -20.70
N ALA A 392 -15.50 -12.68 -20.86
CA ALA A 392 -14.42 -12.92 -19.89
C ALA A 392 -13.58 -11.65 -19.65
N ARG A 393 -13.31 -10.86 -20.70
CA ARG A 393 -12.62 -9.57 -20.57
C ARG A 393 -13.45 -8.53 -19.83
N LEU A 394 -14.76 -8.46 -20.07
CA LEU A 394 -15.64 -7.50 -19.39
C LEU A 394 -15.85 -7.89 -17.92
N ASP A 395 -16.01 -9.17 -17.64
CA ASP A 395 -16.16 -9.72 -16.29
C ASP A 395 -14.90 -9.49 -15.45
N HIS A 396 -13.72 -9.83 -16.01
CA HIS A 396 -12.45 -9.51 -15.37
C HIS A 396 -12.30 -8.02 -15.05
N ARG A 397 -12.77 -7.12 -15.93
CA ARG A 397 -12.76 -5.66 -15.71
C ARG A 397 -13.82 -5.19 -14.71
N ALA A 398 -14.88 -5.96 -14.48
CA ALA A 398 -15.86 -5.66 -13.43
C ALA A 398 -15.22 -5.89 -12.06
N VAL A 399 -14.43 -6.96 -11.91
CA VAL A 399 -13.73 -7.31 -10.66
C VAL A 399 -12.44 -6.48 -10.46
N ALA A 400 -11.54 -6.44 -11.46
CA ALA A 400 -10.24 -5.77 -11.35
C ALA A 400 -10.28 -4.26 -11.66
N GLY A 401 -11.39 -3.78 -12.23
CA GLY A 401 -11.59 -2.38 -12.63
C GLY A 401 -11.22 -2.10 -14.09
N ALA A 402 -11.91 -1.12 -14.69
CA ALA A 402 -11.64 -0.70 -16.07
C ALA A 402 -10.25 -0.01 -16.20
N PRO A 403 -9.58 -0.12 -17.36
CA PRO A 403 -8.34 0.61 -17.63
C PRO A 403 -8.52 2.12 -17.40
N TRP A 404 -7.49 2.81 -16.89
CA TRP A 404 -7.56 4.22 -16.48
C TRP A 404 -8.11 5.16 -17.56
N HIS A 405 -7.78 4.90 -18.84
CA HIS A 405 -8.23 5.70 -19.98
C HIS A 405 -9.73 5.55 -20.28
N GLN A 406 -10.42 4.57 -19.70
CA GLN A 406 -11.87 4.35 -19.83
C GLN A 406 -12.66 4.82 -18.59
N ARG A 407 -11.97 5.35 -17.57
CA ARG A 407 -12.57 5.73 -16.28
C ARG A 407 -13.06 7.17 -16.22
N PHE A 408 -12.92 7.95 -17.29
CA PHE A 408 -13.34 9.35 -17.36
C PHE A 408 -14.87 9.51 -17.56
N GLY A 409 -15.67 8.80 -16.78
CA GLY A 409 -17.14 8.94 -16.70
C GLY A 409 -17.95 8.28 -17.82
N LEU A 410 -17.32 7.73 -18.86
CA LEU A 410 -18.00 7.12 -20.01
C LEU A 410 -17.90 5.59 -20.06
N ASN A 411 -17.53 4.94 -18.95
CA ASN A 411 -17.40 3.48 -18.89
C ASN A 411 -18.75 2.78 -19.14
N ARG A 412 -18.82 1.96 -20.19
CA ARG A 412 -20.01 1.16 -20.56
C ARG A 412 -19.87 -0.32 -20.26
N ASN A 413 -18.75 -0.77 -19.66
CA ASN A 413 -18.52 -2.17 -19.32
C ASN A 413 -19.69 -2.84 -18.57
N PRO A 414 -20.25 -2.27 -17.47
CA PRO A 414 -21.31 -2.96 -16.72
C PRO A 414 -22.59 -3.12 -17.56
N VAL A 415 -22.98 -2.09 -18.31
CA VAL A 415 -24.17 -2.12 -19.18
C VAL A 415 -23.99 -3.12 -20.32
N LEU A 416 -22.79 -3.21 -20.90
CA LEU A 416 -22.48 -4.20 -21.94
C LEU A 416 -22.53 -5.62 -21.38
N LEU A 417 -21.99 -5.84 -20.18
CA LEU A 417 -21.98 -7.14 -19.51
C LEU A 417 -23.42 -7.61 -19.20
N GLU A 418 -24.25 -6.76 -18.60
CA GLU A 418 -25.67 -7.06 -18.37
C GLU A 418 -26.45 -7.38 -19.66
N MET A 419 -26.13 -6.70 -20.76
CA MET A 419 -26.77 -6.93 -22.05
C MET A 419 -26.31 -8.23 -22.73
N LEU A 420 -25.04 -8.63 -22.52
CA LEU A 420 -24.47 -9.81 -23.19
C LEU A 420 -24.79 -11.12 -22.47
N TRP A 421 -25.02 -11.10 -21.16
CA TRP A 421 -25.33 -12.33 -20.42
C TRP A 421 -26.50 -13.13 -20.99
N PRO A 422 -27.70 -12.56 -21.26
CA PRO A 422 -28.81 -13.32 -21.83
C PRO A 422 -28.47 -13.95 -23.18
N ARG A 423 -27.72 -13.24 -24.03
CA ARG A 423 -27.28 -13.74 -25.35
C ARG A 423 -26.27 -14.87 -25.24
N TYR A 424 -25.35 -14.77 -24.29
CA TYR A 424 -24.44 -15.86 -23.98
C TYR A 424 -25.18 -17.09 -23.46
N VAL A 425 -26.13 -16.93 -22.54
CA VAL A 425 -26.89 -18.06 -21.98
C VAL A 425 -27.66 -18.79 -23.07
N GLU A 426 -28.35 -18.07 -23.95
CA GLU A 426 -29.06 -18.68 -25.08
C GLU A 426 -28.12 -19.48 -25.99
N ALA A 427 -26.99 -18.88 -26.39
CA ALA A 427 -26.01 -19.54 -27.25
C ALA A 427 -25.31 -20.72 -26.53
N ASN A 428 -24.93 -20.56 -25.27
CA ASN A 428 -24.29 -21.59 -24.45
C ASN A 428 -25.21 -22.78 -24.24
N ASN A 429 -26.48 -22.54 -23.92
CA ASN A 429 -27.47 -23.59 -23.72
C ASN A 429 -27.62 -24.44 -24.98
N ARG A 430 -27.80 -23.77 -26.13
CA ARG A 430 -27.97 -24.42 -27.43
C ARG A 430 -26.71 -25.14 -27.92
N LEU A 431 -25.54 -24.51 -27.80
CA LEU A 431 -24.29 -24.97 -28.44
C LEU A 431 -23.42 -25.83 -27.53
N VAL A 432 -23.52 -25.69 -26.22
CA VAL A 432 -22.57 -26.28 -25.26
C VAL A 432 -23.33 -27.09 -24.21
N ARG A 433 -24.04 -26.42 -23.29
CA ARG A 433 -24.65 -27.02 -22.09
C ARG A 433 -25.66 -28.14 -22.40
N ASP A 434 -26.70 -27.86 -23.19
CA ASP A 434 -27.81 -28.81 -23.36
C ASP A 434 -27.37 -30.06 -24.14
N PRO A 435 -26.58 -29.95 -25.21
CA PRO A 435 -26.05 -31.13 -25.91
C PRO A 435 -25.15 -32.01 -25.03
N ALA A 436 -24.30 -31.41 -24.21
CA ALA A 436 -23.46 -32.18 -23.30
C ALA A 436 -24.25 -32.82 -22.16
N ALA A 437 -25.24 -32.11 -21.60
CA ALA A 437 -26.16 -32.67 -20.62
C ALA A 437 -26.98 -33.83 -21.20
N ALA A 438 -27.45 -33.72 -22.44
CA ALA A 438 -28.12 -34.80 -23.15
C ALA A 438 -27.19 -36.00 -23.36
N ARG A 439 -25.94 -35.77 -23.74
CA ARG A 439 -24.95 -36.83 -23.94
C ARG A 439 -24.61 -37.58 -22.65
N LEU A 440 -24.42 -36.85 -21.54
CA LEU A 440 -24.26 -37.45 -20.21
C LEU A 440 -25.49 -38.28 -19.85
N ARG A 441 -26.70 -37.72 -20.05
CA ARG A 441 -27.96 -38.43 -19.80
C ARG A 441 -28.05 -39.75 -20.56
N GLU A 442 -27.73 -39.76 -21.85
CA GLU A 442 -27.70 -40.98 -22.67
C GLU A 442 -26.70 -42.03 -22.17
N GLN A 443 -25.49 -41.60 -21.79
CA GLN A 443 -24.44 -42.50 -21.28
C GLN A 443 -24.84 -43.12 -19.94
N LEU A 444 -25.43 -42.32 -19.05
CA LEU A 444 -25.95 -42.76 -17.76
C LEU A 444 -27.15 -43.71 -17.92
N GLU A 445 -28.09 -43.41 -18.82
CA GLU A 445 -29.20 -44.31 -19.16
C GLU A 445 -28.70 -45.64 -19.75
N ALA A 446 -27.65 -45.60 -20.57
CA ALA A 446 -27.03 -46.82 -21.13
C ALA A 446 -26.42 -47.70 -20.03
N LEU A 447 -25.84 -47.12 -18.97
CA LEU A 447 -25.35 -47.88 -17.82
C LEU A 447 -26.49 -48.60 -17.10
N VAL A 448 -27.60 -47.89 -16.83
CA VAL A 448 -28.77 -48.44 -16.13
C VAL A 448 -29.42 -49.59 -16.90
N LYS A 449 -29.40 -49.55 -18.24
CA LYS A 449 -29.95 -50.60 -19.12
C LYS A 449 -29.14 -51.90 -19.13
N LEU A 450 -27.88 -51.91 -18.68
CA LEU A 450 -27.08 -53.14 -18.62
C LEU A 450 -27.64 -54.15 -17.58
N ALA A 451 -27.18 -55.40 -17.61
CA ALA A 451 -27.58 -56.37 -16.59
C ALA A 451 -26.76 -56.19 -15.29
N PRO A 452 -27.34 -56.38 -14.09
CA PRO A 452 -26.58 -56.37 -12.83
C PRO A 452 -25.45 -57.40 -12.85
N GLY A 453 -24.23 -56.98 -12.50
CA GLY A 453 -23.06 -57.86 -12.44
C GLY A 453 -22.41 -58.20 -13.79
N SER A 454 -22.85 -57.61 -14.93
CA SER A 454 -22.17 -57.84 -16.21
C SER A 454 -20.77 -57.20 -16.23
N ALA A 455 -19.80 -57.83 -16.91
CA ALA A 455 -18.44 -57.31 -17.03
C ALA A 455 -18.40 -55.90 -17.66
N GLU A 456 -19.25 -55.65 -18.65
CA GLU A 456 -19.38 -54.33 -19.29
C GLU A 456 -19.91 -53.26 -18.32
N ARG A 457 -20.84 -53.62 -17.42
CA ARG A 457 -21.35 -52.70 -16.38
C ARG A 457 -20.25 -52.34 -15.39
N VAL A 458 -19.41 -53.32 -15.02
CA VAL A 458 -18.26 -53.09 -14.12
C VAL A 458 -17.29 -52.09 -14.76
N GLU A 459 -16.90 -52.31 -16.01
CA GLU A 459 -15.95 -51.42 -16.71
C GLU A 459 -16.51 -49.99 -16.86
N ARG A 460 -17.78 -49.86 -17.25
CA ARG A 460 -18.42 -48.55 -17.42
C ARG A 460 -18.73 -47.83 -16.11
N SER A 461 -18.87 -48.54 -14.99
CA SER A 461 -19.20 -47.94 -13.70
C SER A 461 -18.15 -46.94 -13.20
N ALA A 462 -16.86 -47.19 -13.47
CA ALA A 462 -15.78 -46.28 -13.10
C ALA A 462 -15.92 -44.92 -13.80
N VAL A 463 -16.18 -44.93 -15.11
CA VAL A 463 -16.38 -43.72 -15.91
C VAL A 463 -17.74 -43.07 -15.61
N ALA A 464 -18.77 -43.88 -15.32
CA ALA A 464 -20.10 -43.38 -15.04
C ALA A 464 -20.19 -42.60 -13.72
N TYR A 465 -19.31 -42.85 -12.76
CA TYR A 465 -19.20 -42.02 -11.56
C TYR A 465 -18.81 -40.58 -11.92
N ASP A 466 -17.75 -40.38 -12.71
CA ASP A 466 -17.32 -39.05 -13.15
C ASP A 466 -18.39 -38.37 -14.01
N GLN A 467 -19.09 -39.13 -14.86
CA GLN A 467 -20.23 -38.64 -15.66
C GLN A 467 -21.39 -38.18 -14.78
N LEU A 468 -21.75 -38.94 -13.75
CA LEU A 468 -22.80 -38.57 -12.79
C LEU A 468 -22.38 -37.34 -11.99
N LYS A 469 -21.12 -37.29 -11.54
CA LYS A 469 -20.56 -36.13 -10.83
C LYS A 469 -20.68 -34.87 -11.70
N ALA A 470 -20.22 -34.92 -12.95
CA ALA A 470 -20.35 -33.80 -13.89
C ALA A 470 -21.81 -33.39 -14.15
N TYR A 471 -22.71 -34.35 -14.33
CA TYR A 471 -24.14 -34.09 -14.50
C TYR A 471 -24.74 -33.36 -13.28
N LEU A 472 -24.38 -33.79 -12.07
CA LEU A 472 -24.82 -33.14 -10.83
C LEU A 472 -24.17 -31.78 -10.59
N MET A 473 -22.91 -31.57 -10.99
CA MET A 473 -22.26 -30.24 -10.96
C MET A 473 -23.00 -29.23 -11.83
N MET A 474 -23.45 -29.64 -13.02
CA MET A 474 -24.24 -28.76 -13.88
C MET A 474 -25.62 -28.45 -13.29
N ALA A 475 -26.15 -29.30 -12.41
CA ALA A 475 -27.44 -29.11 -11.74
C ALA A 475 -27.33 -28.39 -10.38
N ARG A 476 -26.15 -28.43 -9.74
CA ARG A 476 -25.84 -27.83 -8.43
C ARG A 476 -24.72 -26.81 -8.57
N PRO A 477 -25.05 -25.53 -8.78
CA PRO A 477 -24.07 -24.45 -8.96
C PRO A 477 -23.01 -24.37 -7.86
N GLU A 478 -23.36 -24.63 -6.60
CA GLU A 478 -22.40 -24.58 -5.49
C GLU A 478 -21.32 -25.68 -5.50
N LYS A 479 -21.48 -26.72 -6.33
CA LYS A 479 -20.52 -27.83 -6.48
C LYS A 479 -19.79 -27.81 -7.82
N ALA A 480 -19.93 -26.75 -8.61
CA ALA A 480 -19.33 -26.67 -9.93
C ALA A 480 -17.81 -26.48 -9.85
N GLU A 481 -17.06 -27.53 -10.24
CA GLU A 481 -15.60 -27.50 -10.32
C GLU A 481 -15.15 -27.45 -11.79
N ALA A 482 -14.49 -26.36 -12.18
CA ALA A 482 -14.12 -26.13 -13.58
C ALA A 482 -13.13 -27.18 -14.12
N GLU A 483 -12.05 -27.48 -13.38
CA GLU A 483 -11.03 -28.45 -13.81
C GLU A 483 -11.62 -29.85 -14.00
N LEU A 484 -12.52 -30.27 -13.10
CA LEU A 484 -13.16 -31.57 -13.18
C LEU A 484 -14.11 -31.63 -14.38
N LEU A 485 -14.95 -30.61 -14.60
CA LEU A 485 -15.85 -30.58 -15.75
C LEU A 485 -15.08 -30.63 -17.08
N VAL A 486 -14.00 -29.85 -17.21
CA VAL A 486 -13.14 -29.89 -18.41
C VAL A 486 -12.56 -31.29 -18.64
N LYS A 487 -12.06 -31.94 -17.58
CA LYS A 487 -11.50 -33.29 -17.64
C LYS A 487 -12.55 -34.33 -18.05
N THR A 488 -13.72 -34.32 -17.41
CA THR A 488 -14.80 -35.27 -17.70
C THR A 488 -15.33 -35.09 -19.11
N PHE A 489 -15.60 -33.84 -19.55
CA PHE A 489 -16.09 -33.58 -20.91
C PHE A 489 -15.08 -33.89 -22.00
N GLY A 490 -13.78 -33.73 -21.72
CA GLY A 490 -12.72 -34.13 -22.62
C GLY A 490 -12.74 -35.64 -22.96
N HIS A 491 -13.25 -36.47 -22.05
CA HIS A 491 -13.41 -37.92 -22.27
C HIS A 491 -14.79 -38.30 -22.81
N THR A 492 -15.86 -37.61 -22.42
CA THR A 492 -17.23 -37.99 -22.79
C THR A 492 -17.67 -37.49 -24.17
N GLU A 493 -17.15 -36.34 -24.62
CA GLU A 493 -17.49 -35.72 -25.91
C GLU A 493 -16.23 -35.27 -26.69
N PRO A 494 -15.35 -36.22 -27.10
CA PRO A 494 -14.12 -35.88 -27.81
C PRO A 494 -14.36 -35.35 -29.24
N THR A 495 -15.51 -35.66 -29.83
CA THR A 495 -15.93 -35.27 -31.17
C THR A 495 -17.39 -34.88 -31.16
N ARG A 496 -17.76 -33.93 -32.02
CA ARG A 496 -19.12 -33.43 -32.14
C ARG A 496 -19.59 -33.50 -33.59
N GLU A 497 -20.84 -33.90 -33.79
CA GLU A 497 -21.43 -33.99 -35.12
C GLU A 497 -21.46 -32.61 -35.79
N ASN A 498 -21.12 -32.57 -37.09
CA ASN A 498 -21.08 -31.36 -37.91
C ASN A 498 -20.07 -30.29 -37.48
N VAL A 499 -19.11 -30.62 -36.60
CA VAL A 499 -18.03 -29.73 -36.16
C VAL A 499 -16.68 -30.38 -36.43
N ALA A 500 -15.71 -29.62 -36.91
CA ALA A 500 -14.36 -30.12 -37.14
C ALA A 500 -13.73 -30.63 -35.82
N PRO A 501 -13.24 -31.90 -35.73
CA PRO A 501 -12.71 -32.45 -34.48
C PRO A 501 -11.53 -31.69 -33.87
N ALA A 502 -10.72 -31.03 -34.71
CA ALA A 502 -9.60 -30.20 -34.25
C ALA A 502 -10.10 -28.89 -33.63
N LEU A 503 -11.14 -28.29 -34.20
CA LEU A 503 -11.75 -27.06 -33.70
C LEU A 503 -12.38 -27.31 -32.33
N TRP A 504 -13.20 -28.36 -32.21
CA TRP A 504 -13.86 -28.71 -30.94
C TRP A 504 -12.85 -28.97 -29.82
N ARG A 505 -11.82 -29.78 -30.05
CA ARG A 505 -10.77 -30.05 -29.05
C ARG A 505 -10.02 -28.80 -28.59
N THR A 506 -9.93 -27.78 -29.44
CA THR A 506 -9.27 -26.52 -29.11
C THR A 506 -10.16 -25.60 -28.28
N LEU A 507 -11.45 -25.51 -28.63
CA LEU A 507 -12.37 -24.53 -28.03
C LEU A 507 -13.15 -25.08 -26.82
N ALA A 508 -13.52 -26.36 -26.83
CA ALA A 508 -14.39 -26.96 -25.81
C ALA A 508 -13.88 -26.79 -24.38
N PRO A 509 -12.57 -27.01 -24.06
CA PRO A 509 -12.06 -26.79 -22.70
C PRO A 509 -12.34 -25.37 -22.20
N GLY A 510 -12.16 -24.35 -23.04
CA GLY A 510 -12.44 -22.95 -22.69
C GLY A 510 -13.91 -22.68 -22.43
N PHE A 511 -14.82 -23.32 -23.18
CA PHE A 511 -16.26 -23.20 -22.94
C PHE A 511 -16.68 -23.81 -21.61
N TRP A 512 -16.19 -25.02 -21.31
CA TRP A 512 -16.51 -25.70 -20.05
C TRP A 512 -15.94 -24.98 -18.85
N GLN A 513 -14.70 -24.49 -18.95
CA GLN A 513 -14.07 -23.71 -17.91
C GLN A 513 -14.87 -22.43 -17.62
N PHE A 514 -15.16 -21.64 -18.66
CA PHE A 514 -15.89 -20.38 -18.49
C PHE A 514 -17.31 -20.61 -17.94
N TYR A 515 -18.03 -21.61 -18.44
CA TYR A 515 -19.35 -21.97 -17.93
C TYR A 515 -19.30 -22.36 -16.44
N ALA A 516 -18.34 -23.21 -16.05
CA ALA A 516 -18.22 -23.70 -14.68
C ALA A 516 -17.83 -22.59 -13.69
N GLU A 517 -16.88 -21.73 -14.05
CA GLU A 517 -16.44 -20.59 -13.23
C GLU A 517 -17.60 -19.61 -12.95
N GLN A 518 -18.48 -19.41 -13.94
CA GLN A 518 -19.59 -18.47 -13.85
C GLN A 518 -20.89 -19.08 -13.27
N LEU A 519 -21.00 -20.42 -13.24
CA LEU A 519 -22.22 -21.11 -12.81
C LEU A 519 -22.61 -20.77 -11.37
N ALA A 520 -21.64 -20.64 -10.47
CA ALA A 520 -21.88 -20.27 -9.07
C ALA A 520 -22.44 -18.84 -8.92
N ALA A 521 -21.98 -17.90 -9.77
CA ALA A 521 -22.47 -16.52 -9.79
C ALA A 521 -23.85 -16.39 -10.46
N HIS A 522 -24.22 -17.35 -11.31
CA HIS A 522 -25.48 -17.39 -12.04
C HIS A 522 -26.22 -18.72 -11.88
N PRO A 523 -26.85 -18.97 -10.70
CA PRO A 523 -27.49 -20.25 -10.39
C PRO A 523 -28.60 -20.66 -11.37
N ASP A 524 -29.23 -19.69 -12.05
CA ASP A 524 -30.29 -19.91 -13.04
C ASP A 524 -29.80 -20.64 -14.30
N TRP A 525 -28.48 -20.74 -14.52
CA TRP A 525 -27.91 -21.43 -15.68
C TRP A 525 -27.82 -22.95 -15.51
N ARG A 526 -28.15 -23.45 -14.31
CA ARG A 526 -28.15 -24.89 -14.00
C ARG A 526 -29.05 -25.68 -14.95
N ILE A 527 -28.71 -26.95 -15.15
CA ILE A 527 -29.61 -27.89 -15.82
C ILE A 527 -30.65 -28.42 -14.83
N GLU A 528 -31.79 -28.86 -15.36
CA GLU A 528 -32.75 -29.64 -14.59
C GLU A 528 -32.35 -31.12 -14.64
N ALA A 529 -31.85 -31.64 -13.52
CA ALA A 529 -31.49 -33.04 -13.41
C ALA A 529 -32.74 -33.93 -13.31
N ASP A 530 -32.77 -35.06 -14.03
CA ASP A 530 -33.81 -36.07 -13.85
C ASP A 530 -33.59 -36.85 -12.53
N PRO A 531 -34.44 -36.65 -11.51
CA PRO A 531 -34.24 -37.29 -10.20
C PRO A 531 -34.37 -38.81 -10.27
N ARG A 532 -35.12 -39.36 -11.23
CA ARG A 532 -35.29 -40.81 -11.40
C ARG A 532 -34.03 -41.44 -11.97
N LEU A 533 -33.47 -40.83 -13.02
CA LEU A 533 -32.21 -41.30 -13.60
C LEU A 533 -31.08 -41.23 -12.58
N VAL A 534 -30.95 -40.10 -11.87
CA VAL A 534 -29.94 -39.92 -10.81
C VAL A 534 -30.06 -41.02 -9.75
N ALA A 535 -31.28 -41.31 -9.27
CA ALA A 535 -31.50 -42.38 -8.29
C ALA A 535 -31.11 -43.76 -8.82
N GLN A 536 -31.47 -44.09 -10.07
CA GLN A 536 -31.16 -45.38 -10.69
C GLN A 536 -29.65 -45.58 -10.90
N VAL A 537 -28.94 -44.54 -11.36
CA VAL A 537 -27.49 -44.59 -11.54
C VAL A 537 -26.79 -44.72 -10.19
N ARG A 538 -27.21 -43.93 -9.18
CA ARG A 538 -26.66 -44.03 -7.82
C ARG A 538 -26.78 -45.43 -7.26
N GLN A 539 -27.95 -46.06 -7.40
CA GLN A 539 -28.15 -47.44 -6.98
C GLN A 539 -27.24 -48.41 -7.74
N ALA A 540 -27.14 -48.28 -9.07
CA ALA A 540 -26.26 -49.13 -9.87
C ALA A 540 -24.77 -48.99 -9.50
N LEU A 541 -24.32 -47.79 -9.15
CA LEU A 541 -22.96 -47.54 -8.66
C LEU A 541 -22.76 -48.12 -7.26
N LEU A 542 -23.70 -47.90 -6.33
CA LEU A 542 -23.64 -48.45 -4.97
C LEU A 542 -23.63 -49.98 -4.96
N ASP A 543 -24.44 -50.62 -5.81
CA ASP A 543 -24.47 -52.08 -5.97
C ASP A 543 -23.11 -52.63 -6.45
N GLN A 544 -22.43 -51.91 -7.35
CA GLN A 544 -21.08 -52.29 -7.80
C GLN A 544 -20.03 -52.11 -6.70
N LEU A 545 -20.11 -51.00 -5.96
CA LEU A 545 -19.19 -50.69 -4.86
C LEU A 545 -19.35 -51.65 -3.66
N GLY A 546 -20.54 -52.21 -3.44
CA GLY A 546 -20.77 -53.26 -2.44
C GLY A 546 -20.30 -54.66 -2.87
N GLN A 547 -20.18 -54.94 -4.17
CA GLN A 547 -19.89 -56.28 -4.69
C GLN A 547 -18.40 -56.61 -4.82
N ARG A 548 -17.53 -55.60 -4.97
CA ARG A 548 -16.07 -55.77 -4.97
C ARG A 548 -15.53 -55.15 -3.70
N ASN A 549 -14.72 -55.89 -2.95
CA ASN A 549 -13.93 -55.46 -1.79
C ASN A 549 -13.18 -54.11 -1.97
N ALA A 550 -13.90 -52.98 -1.98
CA ALA A 550 -13.33 -51.66 -2.23
C ALA A 550 -12.35 -51.28 -1.11
N GLU A 551 -12.64 -51.70 0.12
CA GLU A 551 -11.78 -51.50 1.29
C GLU A 551 -10.41 -52.18 1.14
N ALA A 552 -10.35 -53.35 0.48
CA ALA A 552 -9.08 -54.04 0.28
C ALA A 552 -8.19 -53.34 -0.74
N SER A 553 -8.78 -52.84 -1.83
CA SER A 553 -8.05 -52.04 -2.83
C SER A 553 -7.60 -50.69 -2.25
N LEU A 554 -8.47 -50.01 -1.50
CA LEU A 554 -8.13 -48.76 -0.82
C LEU A 554 -7.01 -48.95 0.20
N TYR A 555 -7.08 -50.00 1.02
CA TYR A 555 -6.02 -50.34 1.97
C TYR A 555 -4.69 -50.62 1.27
N GLN A 556 -4.70 -51.39 0.17
CA GLN A 556 -3.49 -51.68 -0.57
C GLN A 556 -2.89 -50.42 -1.20
N GLN A 557 -3.72 -49.51 -1.72
CA GLN A 557 -3.27 -48.23 -2.24
C GLN A 557 -2.57 -47.39 -1.15
N VAL A 558 -3.10 -47.35 0.09
CA VAL A 558 -2.43 -46.68 1.22
C VAL A 558 -1.05 -47.28 1.46
N LEU A 559 -0.94 -48.62 1.48
CA LEU A 559 0.33 -49.28 1.73
C LEU A 559 1.34 -49.05 0.60
N ASP A 560 0.89 -49.02 -0.66
CA ASP A 560 1.76 -48.84 -1.83
C ASP A 560 2.26 -47.39 -1.94
N ASP A 561 1.39 -46.40 -1.71
CA ASP A 561 1.74 -44.97 -1.73
C ASP A 561 2.72 -44.61 -0.60
N VAL A 562 2.49 -45.14 0.60
CA VAL A 562 3.36 -44.90 1.75
C VAL A 562 4.64 -45.75 1.68
N GLY A 563 4.55 -46.98 1.15
CA GLY A 563 5.66 -47.94 1.10
C GLY A 563 6.87 -47.48 0.31
N GLN A 564 6.70 -46.55 -0.65
CA GLN A 564 7.81 -45.96 -1.40
C GLN A 564 8.69 -45.03 -0.55
N HIS A 565 8.18 -44.51 0.56
CA HIS A 565 8.84 -43.48 1.37
C HIS A 565 9.55 -44.02 2.62
N TYR A 566 9.25 -45.26 3.03
CA TYR A 566 9.77 -45.85 4.27
C TYR A 566 10.49 -47.19 4.00
N SER A 567 11.79 -47.24 4.29
CA SER A 567 12.60 -48.44 4.12
C SER A 567 12.30 -49.50 5.18
N ALA A 568 12.51 -50.77 4.82
CA ALA A 568 12.33 -51.89 5.74
C ALA A 568 13.34 -51.82 6.90
N LEU A 569 12.85 -52.02 8.12
CA LEU A 569 13.60 -51.93 9.36
C LEU A 569 14.20 -53.30 9.71
N GLY A 570 15.53 -53.39 9.67
CA GLY A 570 16.28 -54.60 10.02
C GLY A 570 16.88 -54.57 11.43
N LEU A 571 17.40 -55.71 11.90
CA LEU A 571 17.99 -55.84 13.24
C LEU A 571 19.10 -54.80 13.51
N ALA A 572 20.00 -54.55 12.55
CA ALA A 572 21.09 -53.57 12.73
C ALA A 572 20.56 -52.14 12.97
N GLN A 573 19.48 -51.76 12.29
CA GLN A 573 18.88 -50.43 12.43
C GLN A 573 18.11 -50.26 13.75
N MET A 574 17.54 -51.34 14.29
CA MET A 574 16.81 -51.32 15.56
C MET A 574 17.73 -51.23 16.78
N VAL A 575 19.00 -51.56 16.61
CA VAL A 575 19.95 -51.74 17.70
C VAL A 575 21.05 -50.67 17.65
N GLY A 576 21.02 -49.80 16.63
CA GLY A 576 21.87 -48.61 16.50
C GLY A 576 23.35 -48.97 16.37
N ASP A 577 24.21 -48.22 17.04
CA ASP A 577 25.67 -48.41 17.02
C ASP A 577 26.16 -49.59 17.88
N THR A 578 25.25 -50.34 18.51
CA THR A 578 25.63 -51.50 19.32
C THR A 578 25.84 -52.75 18.47
N GLU A 579 26.73 -53.65 18.92
CA GLU A 579 27.12 -54.84 18.16
C GLU A 579 26.03 -55.93 18.15
N ALA A 580 24.95 -55.73 17.40
CA ALA A 580 23.83 -56.66 17.32
C ALA A 580 24.24 -58.10 16.96
N ALA A 581 25.24 -58.25 16.09
CA ALA A 581 25.78 -59.53 15.66
C ALA A 581 26.50 -60.32 16.79
N GLY A 582 26.81 -59.67 17.91
CA GLY A 582 27.37 -60.30 19.11
C GLY A 582 26.35 -61.13 19.88
N LEU A 583 25.07 -60.73 19.88
CA LEU A 583 24.02 -61.41 20.65
C LEU A 583 22.96 -62.11 19.77
N PHE A 584 22.49 -61.45 18.72
CA PHE A 584 21.34 -61.86 17.94
C PHE A 584 21.68 -62.05 16.46
N SER A 585 20.90 -62.91 15.81
CA SER A 585 20.91 -63.07 14.36
C SER A 585 19.47 -63.14 13.85
N SER A 586 19.17 -62.41 12.79
CA SER A 586 17.94 -62.56 12.01
C SER A 586 18.18 -62.12 10.57
N LYS A 587 17.46 -62.75 9.64
CA LYS A 587 17.38 -62.35 8.23
C LYS A 587 16.06 -61.64 7.90
N ALA A 588 15.11 -61.58 8.85
CA ALA A 588 13.84 -60.92 8.66
C ALA A 588 13.99 -59.40 8.84
N SER A 589 13.08 -58.65 8.23
CA SER A 589 12.92 -57.21 8.43
C SER A 589 11.45 -56.88 8.55
N VAL A 590 11.13 -55.77 9.23
CA VAL A 590 9.78 -55.24 9.32
C VAL A 590 9.60 -54.25 8.16
N PRO A 591 8.56 -54.37 7.31
CA PRO A 591 8.28 -53.37 6.28
C PRO A 591 8.15 -51.97 6.87
N GLY A 592 8.76 -50.96 6.23
CA GLY A 592 8.84 -49.59 6.77
C GLY A 592 7.47 -48.95 7.04
N VAL A 593 6.45 -49.34 6.29
CA VAL A 593 5.05 -48.92 6.47
C VAL A 593 4.47 -49.28 7.84
N PHE A 594 5.00 -50.33 8.49
CA PHE A 594 4.59 -50.78 9.82
C PHE A 594 5.54 -50.28 10.91
N THR A 595 5.90 -49.00 10.83
CA THR A 595 6.69 -48.31 11.88
C THR A 595 5.90 -47.13 12.43
N ARG A 596 6.22 -46.72 13.66
CA ARG A 596 5.60 -45.56 14.31
C ARG A 596 5.80 -44.30 13.47
N GLN A 597 6.97 -44.16 12.85
CA GLN A 597 7.30 -43.06 11.95
C GLN A 597 6.38 -43.03 10.72
N ALA A 598 6.07 -44.19 10.14
CA ALA A 598 5.13 -44.28 9.02
C ALA A 598 3.70 -43.96 9.46
N TRP A 599 3.28 -44.48 10.62
CA TRP A 599 1.96 -44.17 11.21
C TRP A 599 1.75 -42.68 11.47
N GLU A 600 2.66 -42.06 12.22
CA GLU A 600 2.58 -40.65 12.61
C GLU A 600 2.88 -39.69 11.45
N GLY A 601 3.63 -40.16 10.44
CA GLY A 601 4.02 -39.36 9.28
C GLY A 601 2.96 -39.31 8.19
N GLN A 602 2.63 -40.45 7.58
CA GLN A 602 1.83 -40.50 6.35
C GLN A 602 0.64 -41.45 6.41
N VAL A 603 0.75 -42.62 7.05
CA VAL A 603 -0.34 -43.62 7.02
C VAL A 603 -1.63 -43.09 7.64
N ARG A 604 -1.54 -42.45 8.81
CA ARG A 604 -2.73 -41.87 9.46
C ARG A 604 -3.42 -40.83 8.58
N GLN A 605 -2.64 -39.96 7.94
CA GLN A 605 -3.18 -38.93 7.05
C GLN A 605 -3.79 -39.55 5.78
N ALA A 606 -3.12 -40.54 5.18
CA ALA A 606 -3.61 -41.23 3.98
C ALA A 606 -4.95 -41.94 4.23
N ILE A 607 -5.12 -42.58 5.40
CA ILE A 607 -6.41 -43.18 5.80
C ILE A 607 -7.47 -42.09 6.02
N ASP A 608 -7.10 -40.95 6.62
CA ASP A 608 -8.00 -39.80 6.83
C ASP A 608 -8.45 -39.18 5.50
N ASP A 609 -7.53 -39.01 4.55
CA ASP A 609 -7.79 -38.46 3.22
C ASP A 609 -8.72 -39.37 2.40
N ILE A 610 -8.52 -40.70 2.46
CA ILE A 610 -9.42 -41.66 1.81
C ILE A 610 -10.82 -41.59 2.40
N ALA A 611 -10.94 -41.51 3.74
CA ALA A 611 -12.23 -41.39 4.39
C ALA A 611 -12.92 -40.06 4.02
N GLN A 612 -12.19 -38.96 3.95
CA GLN A 612 -12.72 -37.65 3.58
C GLN A 612 -13.12 -37.57 2.10
N ALA A 613 -12.28 -38.07 1.19
CA ALA A 613 -12.64 -38.19 -0.22
C ALA A 613 -13.93 -38.99 -0.36
N ARG A 614 -14.02 -40.13 0.33
CA ARG A 614 -15.21 -40.98 0.35
C ARG A 614 -16.44 -40.28 0.91
N ARG A 615 -16.28 -39.41 1.91
CA ARG A 615 -17.35 -38.56 2.42
C ARG A 615 -17.89 -37.66 1.33
N GLU A 616 -17.03 -37.00 0.57
CA GLU A 616 -17.45 -36.11 -0.52
C GLU A 616 -18.11 -36.86 -1.68
N GLU A 617 -17.64 -38.07 -2.01
CA GLU A 617 -18.29 -38.95 -3.00
C GLU A 617 -19.72 -39.33 -2.57
N ILE A 618 -19.89 -39.70 -1.30
CA ILE A 618 -21.16 -40.21 -0.77
C ILE A 618 -22.14 -39.07 -0.45
N ASP A 619 -21.66 -37.96 0.11
CA ASP A 619 -22.49 -36.91 0.70
C ASP A 619 -23.31 -36.11 -0.33
N TRP A 620 -22.88 -36.05 -1.59
CA TRP A 620 -23.64 -35.33 -2.61
C TRP A 620 -23.72 -35.99 -3.99
N VAL A 621 -22.75 -36.83 -4.39
CA VAL A 621 -22.81 -37.52 -5.70
C VAL A 621 -23.65 -38.77 -5.59
N LEU A 622 -23.39 -39.63 -4.60
CA LEU A 622 -24.07 -40.93 -4.46
C LEU A 622 -25.32 -40.91 -3.57
N SER A 623 -25.50 -39.91 -2.69
CA SER A 623 -26.70 -39.76 -1.85
C SER A 623 -27.13 -38.29 -1.74
N ASP A 624 -28.45 -38.07 -1.60
CA ASP A 624 -29.03 -36.77 -1.21
C ASP A 624 -29.42 -36.72 0.28
N LYS A 625 -29.40 -37.87 0.95
CA LYS A 625 -29.76 -38.03 2.36
C LYS A 625 -28.68 -38.84 3.06
N PRO A 626 -27.71 -38.18 3.73
CA PRO A 626 -26.62 -38.88 4.42
C PRO A 626 -27.11 -39.85 5.52
N GLY A 627 -28.35 -39.71 6.01
CA GLY A 627 -28.94 -40.58 7.04
C GLY A 627 -29.55 -41.91 6.58
N GLU A 628 -29.71 -42.15 5.27
CA GLU A 628 -30.25 -43.43 4.72
C GLU A 628 -29.13 -44.34 4.17
N VAL A 629 -27.87 -43.92 4.24
CA VAL A 629 -26.71 -44.72 3.83
C VAL A 629 -26.49 -45.84 4.85
N ASP A 630 -26.25 -47.08 4.40
CA ASP A 630 -25.87 -48.21 5.27
C ASP A 630 -24.75 -47.74 6.22
N PRO A 631 -24.89 -47.89 7.56
CA PRO A 631 -23.84 -47.51 8.52
C PRO A 631 -22.45 -48.00 8.10
N ARG A 632 -22.39 -49.20 7.51
CA ARG A 632 -21.18 -49.86 6.98
C ARG A 632 -20.47 -49.10 5.85
N LEU A 633 -21.07 -48.05 5.30
CA LEU A 633 -20.49 -47.23 4.24
C LEU A 633 -20.16 -45.82 4.72
N THR A 634 -20.31 -45.54 6.01
CA THR A 634 -19.99 -44.23 6.56
C THR A 634 -18.45 -44.00 6.60
N PRO A 635 -17.99 -42.77 6.34
CA PRO A 635 -16.56 -42.42 6.35
C PRO A 635 -15.86 -42.74 7.67
N ASP A 636 -16.53 -42.51 8.79
CA ASP A 636 -15.97 -42.70 10.13
C ASP A 636 -15.79 -44.20 10.45
N GLU A 637 -16.74 -45.06 10.05
CA GLU A 637 -16.61 -46.51 10.19
C GLU A 637 -15.58 -47.10 9.22
N LEU A 638 -15.44 -46.54 8.02
CA LEU A 638 -14.39 -46.93 7.07
C LEU A 638 -13.00 -46.61 7.65
N LYS A 639 -12.81 -45.39 8.16
CA LYS A 639 -11.56 -44.96 8.82
C LYS A 639 -11.20 -45.89 9.98
N ALA A 640 -12.18 -46.21 10.84
CA ALA A 640 -11.97 -47.09 11.98
C ALA A 640 -11.52 -48.50 11.54
N ARG A 641 -12.20 -49.10 10.55
CA ARG A 641 -11.86 -50.43 10.04
C ARG A 641 -10.51 -50.49 9.32
N LEU A 642 -10.18 -49.48 8.51
CA LEU A 642 -8.86 -49.38 7.88
C LEU A 642 -7.75 -49.23 8.92
N THR A 643 -7.99 -48.43 9.95
CA THR A 643 -7.04 -48.25 11.07
C THR A 643 -6.86 -49.53 11.87
N GLU A 644 -7.95 -50.24 12.18
CA GLU A 644 -7.89 -51.51 12.90
C GLU A 644 -7.12 -52.56 12.10
N ARG A 645 -7.43 -52.71 10.80
CA ARG A 645 -6.72 -53.60 9.89
C ARG A 645 -5.23 -53.27 9.82
N TYR A 646 -4.89 -51.99 9.70
CA TYR A 646 -3.49 -51.54 9.72
C TYR A 646 -2.76 -51.99 10.98
N PHE A 647 -3.34 -51.81 12.17
CA PHE A 647 -2.70 -52.21 13.42
C PHE A 647 -2.62 -53.73 13.62
N GLN A 648 -3.55 -54.51 13.04
CA GLN A 648 -3.45 -55.97 13.00
C GLN A 648 -2.26 -56.43 12.14
N ASP A 649 -2.08 -55.83 10.96
CA ASP A 649 -0.95 -56.14 10.07
C ASP A 649 0.38 -55.64 10.67
N TYR A 650 0.37 -54.46 11.31
CA TYR A 650 1.50 -53.94 12.08
C TYR A 650 1.94 -54.93 13.16
N ALA A 651 1.01 -55.37 14.01
CA ALA A 651 1.28 -56.33 15.07
C ALA A 651 1.86 -57.63 14.52
N SER A 652 1.28 -58.13 13.43
CA SER A 652 1.70 -59.37 12.78
C SER A 652 3.12 -59.27 12.20
N ALA A 653 3.46 -58.15 11.54
CA ALA A 653 4.80 -57.92 10.99
C ALA A 653 5.88 -57.89 12.10
N TRP A 654 5.59 -57.20 13.21
CA TRP A 654 6.51 -57.11 14.34
C TRP A 654 6.68 -58.44 15.08
N LEU A 655 5.59 -59.19 15.33
CA LEU A 655 5.67 -60.52 15.91
C LEU A 655 6.45 -61.49 15.01
N GLY A 656 6.25 -61.42 13.69
CA GLY A 656 7.00 -62.21 12.72
C GLY A 656 8.50 -61.94 12.80
N PHE A 657 8.89 -60.67 12.91
CA PHE A 657 10.29 -60.29 13.12
C PHE A 657 10.83 -60.79 14.48
N LEU A 658 10.13 -60.54 15.59
CA LEU A 658 10.58 -60.94 16.91
C LEU A 658 10.77 -62.46 17.05
N ASN A 659 9.84 -63.23 16.52
CA ASN A 659 9.92 -64.70 16.51
C ASN A 659 11.03 -65.25 15.60
N SER A 660 11.58 -64.44 14.70
CA SER A 660 12.70 -64.81 13.84
C SER A 660 14.08 -64.64 14.51
N LEU A 661 14.14 -63.92 15.64
CA LEU A 661 15.40 -63.64 16.34
C LEU A 661 15.98 -64.93 16.93
N ARG A 662 17.24 -65.22 16.61
CA ARG A 662 17.99 -66.34 17.18
C ARG A 662 19.17 -65.83 17.98
N ALA A 663 19.33 -66.34 19.20
CA ALA A 663 20.53 -66.14 19.98
C ALA A 663 21.73 -66.80 19.30
N ARG A 664 22.86 -66.11 19.23
CA ARG A 664 24.10 -66.68 18.69
C ARG A 664 24.69 -67.66 19.69
N GLN A 665 25.12 -68.84 19.23
CA GLN A 665 25.78 -69.82 20.09
C GLN A 665 27.31 -69.59 20.09
N PRO A 666 27.93 -69.28 21.25
CA PRO A 666 29.38 -69.22 21.38
C PRO A 666 29.99 -70.64 21.39
N LYS A 667 31.24 -70.76 20.93
CA LYS A 667 31.92 -72.07 20.78
C LYS A 667 32.75 -72.50 22.00
N ASN A 668 33.05 -71.58 22.91
CA ASN A 668 33.93 -71.77 24.06
C ASN A 668 33.48 -70.91 25.25
N LEU A 669 34.05 -71.17 26.43
CA LEU A 669 33.71 -70.47 27.67
C LEU A 669 33.99 -68.96 27.59
N ASP A 670 35.11 -68.56 26.96
CA ASP A 670 35.45 -67.15 26.80
C ASP A 670 34.40 -66.41 25.95
N GLY A 671 33.92 -67.02 24.86
CA GLY A 671 32.84 -66.46 24.05
C GLY A 671 31.50 -66.39 24.80
N VAL A 672 31.22 -67.31 25.73
CA VAL A 672 30.06 -67.20 26.64
C VAL A 672 30.23 -65.99 27.56
N ILE A 673 31.41 -65.82 28.17
CA ILE A 673 31.70 -64.69 29.05
C ILE A 673 31.58 -63.36 28.29
N GLU A 674 32.11 -63.25 27.08
CA GLU A 674 31.98 -62.07 26.22
C GLU A 674 30.51 -61.79 25.87
N GLN A 675 29.74 -62.81 25.50
CA GLN A 675 28.31 -62.67 25.19
C GLN A 675 27.50 -62.21 26.41
N LEU A 676 27.75 -62.78 27.60
CA LEU A 676 27.09 -62.33 28.84
C LEU A 676 27.57 -60.94 29.26
N THR A 677 28.82 -60.57 28.96
CA THR A 677 29.36 -59.22 29.17
C THR A 677 28.60 -58.21 28.33
N LEU A 678 28.51 -58.45 27.02
CA LEU A 678 27.80 -57.60 26.08
C LEU A 678 26.29 -57.52 26.41
N MET A 679 25.66 -58.62 26.79
CA MET A 679 24.23 -58.63 27.15
C MET A 679 23.91 -57.83 28.41
N SER A 680 24.81 -57.85 29.40
CA SER A 680 24.64 -57.14 30.68
C SER A 680 25.27 -55.74 30.72
N ASP A 681 25.97 -55.31 29.67
CA ASP A 681 26.51 -53.97 29.56
C ASP A 681 25.38 -52.96 29.36
N VAL A 682 25.16 -52.13 30.36
CA VAL A 682 24.08 -51.15 30.41
C VAL A 682 24.16 -50.11 29.27
N ARG A 683 25.36 -49.79 28.75
CA ARG A 683 25.55 -48.77 27.70
C ARG A 683 25.61 -49.37 26.31
N GLN A 684 26.15 -50.58 26.16
CA GLN A 684 26.42 -51.18 24.85
C GLN A 684 25.56 -52.40 24.54
N SER A 685 24.64 -52.81 25.42
CA SER A 685 23.83 -54.02 25.23
C SER A 685 22.87 -53.90 24.03
N PRO A 686 23.04 -54.78 23.02
CA PRO A 686 22.09 -54.91 21.93
C PRO A 686 20.67 -55.29 22.37
N LEU A 687 20.54 -56.00 23.51
CA LEU A 687 19.23 -56.39 24.06
C LEU A 687 18.49 -55.17 24.62
N ILE A 688 19.18 -54.31 25.36
CA ILE A 688 18.59 -53.08 25.91
C ILE A 688 18.19 -52.14 24.76
N ALA A 689 19.08 -51.95 23.78
CA ALA A 689 18.78 -51.13 22.60
C ALA A 689 17.58 -51.65 21.80
N LEU A 690 17.51 -52.98 21.56
CA LEU A 690 16.36 -53.58 20.88
C LEU A 690 15.06 -53.37 21.65
N ILE A 691 15.07 -53.57 22.97
CA ILE A 691 13.87 -53.41 23.79
C ILE A 691 13.43 -51.94 23.86
N ASN A 692 14.35 -50.97 23.91
CA ASN A 692 14.01 -49.55 23.83
C ASN A 692 13.36 -49.21 22.47
N THR A 693 13.86 -49.77 21.37
CA THR A 693 13.24 -49.61 20.06
C THR A 693 11.84 -50.22 20.01
N LEU A 694 11.64 -51.41 20.59
CA LEU A 694 10.31 -52.03 20.70
C LEU A 694 9.35 -51.21 21.57
N ALA A 695 9.84 -50.63 22.66
CA ALA A 695 9.08 -49.72 23.49
C ALA A 695 8.63 -48.46 22.74
N TYR A 696 9.52 -47.89 21.94
CA TYR A 696 9.19 -46.74 21.09
C TYR A 696 8.15 -47.10 20.02
N GLN A 697 8.31 -48.25 19.35
CA GLN A 697 7.46 -48.71 18.24
C GLN A 697 6.07 -49.17 18.74
N GLY A 698 6.01 -49.87 19.87
CA GLY A 698 4.77 -50.36 20.48
C GLY A 698 3.81 -49.26 20.96
N GLN A 699 4.26 -48.01 21.01
CA GLN A 699 3.43 -46.84 21.32
C GLN A 699 2.73 -46.22 20.10
N ALA A 700 2.92 -46.76 18.89
CA ALA A 700 2.23 -46.26 17.70
C ALA A 700 0.70 -46.27 17.91
N GLY A 701 0.03 -45.16 17.60
CA GLY A 701 -1.41 -45.02 17.78
C GLY A 701 -1.89 -44.66 19.19
N SER A 702 -1.01 -44.60 20.19
CA SER A 702 -1.36 -44.08 21.52
C SER A 702 -1.58 -42.56 21.47
N ARG A 703 -2.51 -42.03 22.29
CA ARG A 703 -2.75 -40.57 22.38
C ARG A 703 -1.54 -39.90 23.03
N ALA A 704 -0.75 -39.15 22.28
CA ALA A 704 0.35 -38.38 22.85
C ALA A 704 -0.20 -37.34 23.87
N PRO A 705 0.43 -37.18 25.05
CA PRO A 705 0.16 -36.03 25.91
C PRO A 705 0.54 -34.74 25.16
N ALA A 706 -0.17 -33.65 25.43
CA ALA A 706 0.00 -32.37 24.74
C ALA A 706 1.48 -31.95 24.70
N LEU A 707 1.93 -31.38 23.57
CA LEU A 707 3.32 -30.99 23.27
C LEU A 707 4.05 -30.22 24.40
N GLY A 708 3.31 -29.56 25.31
CA GLY A 708 3.86 -28.86 26.48
C GLY A 708 4.61 -29.76 27.47
N ASP A 709 4.13 -30.98 27.72
CA ASP A 709 4.75 -31.88 28.71
C ASP A 709 6.04 -32.53 28.17
N SER A 710 6.13 -32.74 26.84
CA SER A 710 7.33 -33.24 26.16
C SER A 710 8.46 -32.22 26.12
N LEU A 711 8.16 -30.92 25.95
CA LEU A 711 9.16 -29.85 26.00
C LEU A 711 9.68 -29.64 27.43
N MET A 712 8.79 -29.74 28.42
CA MET A 712 9.16 -29.60 29.83
C MET A 712 10.06 -30.76 30.33
N LYS A 713 9.84 -31.98 29.83
CA LYS A 713 10.73 -33.13 30.06
C LYS A 713 12.06 -33.03 29.32
N SER A 714 12.06 -32.54 28.08
CA SER A 714 13.29 -32.29 27.30
C SER A 714 14.18 -31.26 28.01
N ALA A 715 13.57 -30.22 28.60
CA ALA A 715 14.28 -29.23 29.41
C ALA A 715 14.81 -29.82 30.73
N HIS A 716 14.07 -30.70 31.40
CA HIS A 716 14.57 -31.42 32.59
C HIS A 716 15.74 -32.37 32.27
N LYS A 717 15.77 -32.98 31.07
CA LYS A 717 16.86 -33.87 30.64
C LYS A 717 18.17 -33.10 30.30
N LEU A 718 18.08 -31.79 30.05
CA LEU A 718 19.23 -30.90 29.78
C LEU A 718 19.82 -30.24 31.04
N ILE A 719 19.11 -30.25 32.17
CA ILE A 719 19.49 -29.48 33.38
C ILE A 719 20.18 -30.33 34.47
N GLY A 720 20.25 -31.66 34.33
CA GLY A 720 20.90 -32.54 35.32
C GLY A 720 21.83 -33.58 34.70
N PRO A 721 23.17 -33.47 34.86
CA PRO A 721 24.07 -34.58 34.61
C PRO A 721 24.06 -35.47 35.86
N ASP A 722 23.40 -36.63 35.81
CA ASP A 722 23.93 -37.88 36.38
C ASP A 722 22.93 -39.04 36.54
N LYS A 723 21.62 -38.88 36.29
CA LYS A 723 20.68 -40.02 36.41
C LYS A 723 19.53 -39.98 35.41
N ALA A 724 19.83 -40.08 34.12
CA ALA A 724 18.83 -40.57 33.17
C ALA A 724 18.72 -42.10 33.37
N PRO A 725 17.53 -42.66 33.59
CA PRO A 725 17.38 -44.12 33.70
C PRO A 725 17.81 -44.74 32.37
N VAL A 726 18.65 -45.77 32.43
CA VAL A 726 19.21 -46.39 31.22
C VAL A 726 18.19 -47.25 30.46
N ILE A 727 17.06 -47.52 31.12
CA ILE A 727 15.84 -48.03 30.52
C ILE A 727 14.84 -46.88 30.59
N ASP A 728 14.39 -46.38 29.44
CA ASP A 728 13.41 -45.29 29.40
C ASP A 728 12.10 -45.77 30.08
N GLN A 729 11.80 -45.20 31.24
CA GLN A 729 10.56 -45.47 31.96
C GLN A 729 9.40 -44.84 31.18
N LEU A 730 8.51 -45.69 30.65
CA LEU A 730 7.35 -45.27 29.88
C LEU A 730 6.31 -44.63 30.81
N VAL A 731 5.77 -43.49 30.40
CA VAL A 731 4.67 -42.79 31.10
C VAL A 731 3.38 -43.58 30.89
N GLU A 732 2.58 -43.72 31.95
CA GLU A 732 1.23 -44.30 31.89
C GLU A 732 0.37 -43.56 30.85
N LEU A 733 -0.05 -44.27 29.80
CA LEU A 733 -1.06 -43.83 28.85
C LEU A 733 -2.12 -44.92 28.73
N PRO A 734 -3.41 -44.63 28.99
CA PRO A 734 -4.46 -45.62 28.88
C PRO A 734 -4.81 -45.90 27.41
N GLY A 735 -4.61 -47.16 26.99
CA GLY A 735 -5.26 -47.80 25.84
C GLY A 735 -4.73 -47.43 24.44
N GLY A 736 -3.65 -48.08 24.02
CA GLY A 736 -3.15 -48.09 22.63
C GLY A 736 -3.61 -49.32 21.83
N PRO A 737 -3.76 -49.23 20.49
CA PRO A 737 -4.21 -50.35 19.65
C PRO A 737 -3.24 -51.54 19.65
N LEU A 738 -1.98 -51.33 20.05
CA LEU A 738 -0.92 -52.32 20.11
C LEU A 738 -0.67 -52.89 21.53
N ASP A 739 -1.43 -52.46 22.53
CA ASP A 739 -1.23 -52.85 23.93
C ASP A 739 -1.37 -54.36 24.13
N ALA A 740 -2.27 -55.02 23.40
CA ALA A 740 -2.44 -56.48 23.49
C ALA A 740 -1.20 -57.24 22.97
N THR A 741 -0.50 -56.69 21.97
CA THR A 741 0.65 -57.34 21.33
C THR A 741 1.96 -57.02 22.03
N PHE A 742 2.23 -55.74 22.31
CA PHE A 742 3.49 -55.30 22.93
C PHE A 742 3.42 -55.27 24.45
N GLY A 743 2.23 -55.19 25.04
CA GLY A 743 2.01 -55.03 26.48
C GLY A 743 2.80 -56.00 27.36
N PRO A 744 2.80 -57.32 27.09
CA PRO A 744 3.58 -58.27 27.88
C PRO A 744 5.08 -57.94 27.92
N LEU A 745 5.69 -57.57 26.78
CA LEU A 745 7.10 -57.18 26.72
C LEU A 745 7.36 -55.85 27.44
N LEU A 746 6.45 -54.87 27.28
CA LEU A 746 6.56 -53.60 27.97
C LEU A 746 6.42 -53.74 29.49
N THR A 747 5.72 -54.78 29.97
CA THR A 747 5.62 -55.03 31.41
C THR A 747 6.95 -55.41 32.06
N LEU A 748 7.80 -56.14 31.33
CA LEU A 748 9.12 -56.58 31.78
C LEU A 748 10.11 -55.41 31.98
N LEU A 749 9.84 -54.26 31.37
CA LEU A 749 10.63 -53.03 31.51
C LEU A 749 10.36 -52.25 32.81
N GLY A 750 9.49 -52.77 33.68
CA GLY A 750 9.21 -52.17 34.99
C GLY A 750 7.80 -51.58 35.14
N LYS A 751 6.80 -52.13 34.43
CA LYS A 751 5.38 -51.78 34.63
C LYS A 751 4.85 -52.44 35.90
N GLY A 752 5.28 -51.97 37.07
CA GLY A 752 4.68 -52.30 38.35
C GLY A 752 3.84 -51.13 38.82
N THR A 753 2.53 -51.30 38.88
CA THR A 753 1.63 -50.42 39.64
C THR A 753 2.21 -50.20 41.03
N GLU A 754 2.52 -48.96 41.40
CA GLU A 754 2.77 -48.60 42.79
C GLU A 754 1.52 -49.00 43.60
N GLY A 755 1.59 -50.13 44.33
CA GLY A 755 0.49 -50.50 45.21
C GLY A 755 0.34 -51.96 45.64
N ARG A 756 0.92 -52.97 44.98
CA ARG A 756 0.82 -54.36 45.45
C ARG A 756 2.11 -55.16 45.22
N ASN A 757 2.78 -55.50 46.32
CA ASN A 757 3.84 -56.52 46.48
C ASN A 757 4.90 -56.59 45.37
N ALA A 758 5.86 -55.66 45.42
CA ALA A 758 7.00 -55.58 44.50
C ALA A 758 8.07 -56.69 44.65
N SER A 759 7.82 -57.75 45.43
CA SER A 759 8.83 -58.78 45.73
C SER A 759 8.85 -59.98 44.77
N ASP A 760 7.94 -60.06 43.79
CA ASP A 760 7.75 -61.31 43.00
C ASP A 760 7.58 -61.12 41.47
N HIS A 761 7.85 -59.93 40.92
CA HIS A 761 7.71 -59.69 39.47
C HIS A 761 9.04 -59.84 38.72
N LEU A 762 9.09 -60.74 37.73
CA LEU A 762 10.20 -60.87 36.77
C LEU A 762 10.38 -59.54 36.02
N SER A 763 11.46 -58.80 36.33
CA SER A 763 11.86 -57.61 35.58
C SER A 763 13.11 -57.91 34.75
N LEU A 764 13.24 -57.22 33.61
CA LEU A 764 14.45 -57.28 32.79
C LEU A 764 15.69 -56.89 33.60
N GLN A 765 15.57 -55.92 34.50
CA GLN A 765 16.66 -55.49 35.36
C GLN A 765 17.10 -56.60 36.34
N ALA A 766 16.15 -57.32 36.95
CA ALA A 766 16.45 -58.46 37.81
C ALA A 766 17.15 -59.58 37.02
N TYR A 767 16.66 -59.87 35.81
CA TYR A 767 17.27 -60.85 34.91
C TYR A 767 18.71 -60.48 34.51
N LEU A 768 18.95 -59.24 34.07
CA LEU A 768 20.29 -58.76 33.72
C LEU A 768 21.25 -58.79 34.91
N THR A 769 20.74 -58.52 36.12
CA THR A 769 21.54 -58.63 37.35
C THR A 769 21.94 -60.09 37.63
N GLN A 770 21.02 -61.04 37.42
CA GLN A 770 21.32 -62.47 37.55
C GLN A 770 22.34 -62.93 36.48
N VAL A 771 22.19 -62.46 35.24
CA VAL A 771 23.16 -62.69 34.17
C VAL A 771 24.55 -62.16 34.54
N THR A 772 24.64 -60.97 35.14
CA THR A 772 25.92 -60.43 35.63
C THR A 772 26.53 -61.31 36.72
N ARG A 773 25.73 -61.86 37.65
CA ARG A 773 26.22 -62.79 38.68
C ARG A 773 26.78 -64.07 38.05
N VAL A 774 26.06 -64.65 37.09
CA VAL A 774 26.53 -65.83 36.34
C VAL A 774 27.83 -65.53 35.61
N ARG A 775 27.91 -64.39 34.91
CA ARG A 775 29.12 -63.93 34.22
C ARG A 775 30.32 -63.84 35.16
N LEU A 776 30.16 -63.18 36.32
CA LEU A 776 31.24 -63.02 37.31
C LEU A 776 31.71 -64.38 37.85
N LYS A 777 30.79 -65.32 38.06
CA LYS A 777 31.11 -66.69 38.49
C LYS A 777 31.89 -67.46 37.43
N LEU A 778 31.51 -67.36 36.16
CA LEU A 778 32.24 -67.98 35.04
C LEU A 778 33.63 -67.33 34.83
N GLN A 779 33.74 -66.02 35.03
CA GLN A 779 35.03 -65.32 35.00
C GLN A 779 35.97 -65.76 36.12
N GLN A 780 35.46 -65.97 37.34
CA GLN A 780 36.24 -66.49 38.46
C GLN A 780 36.79 -67.89 38.18
N ILE A 781 36.02 -68.73 37.47
CA ILE A 781 36.45 -70.09 37.09
C ILE A 781 37.51 -70.03 35.98
N SER A 782 37.32 -69.20 34.96
CA SER A 782 38.27 -69.06 33.84
C SER A 782 39.63 -68.49 34.30
N THR A 783 39.63 -67.61 35.31
CA THR A 783 40.86 -66.96 35.83
C THR A 783 41.51 -67.70 37.01
N ALA A 784 40.93 -68.82 37.46
CA ALA A 784 41.46 -69.62 38.56
C ALA A 784 42.76 -70.34 38.19
N SER A 785 43.61 -70.61 39.18
CA SER A 785 44.85 -71.38 39.03
C SER A 785 44.59 -72.80 38.51
N ASP A 786 43.44 -73.39 38.86
CA ASP A 786 42.97 -74.70 38.38
C ASP A 786 41.48 -74.63 37.95
N PRO A 787 41.21 -74.30 36.68
CA PRO A 787 39.85 -74.14 36.15
C PRO A 787 39.03 -75.44 36.13
N MET A 788 39.69 -76.59 36.02
CA MET A 788 39.01 -77.88 35.81
C MET A 788 38.38 -78.40 37.10
N GLU A 789 39.10 -78.30 38.23
CA GLU A 789 38.55 -78.63 39.55
C GLU A 789 37.37 -77.71 39.94
N MET A 790 37.51 -76.40 39.71
CA MET A 790 36.43 -75.44 40.00
C MET A 790 35.18 -75.69 39.14
N THR A 791 35.35 -76.04 37.87
CA THR A 791 34.22 -76.39 36.98
C THR A 791 33.52 -77.67 37.45
N GLN A 792 34.27 -78.68 37.88
CA GLN A 792 33.73 -79.93 38.40
C GLN A 792 32.95 -79.70 39.71
N ALA A 793 33.50 -78.90 40.63
CA ALA A 793 32.83 -78.52 41.87
C ALA A 793 31.53 -77.75 41.61
N LEU A 794 31.55 -76.79 40.68
CA LEU A 794 30.37 -76.04 40.27
C LEU A 794 29.29 -76.96 39.67
N ALA A 795 29.66 -77.81 38.71
CA ALA A 795 28.74 -78.78 38.12
C ALA A 795 28.14 -79.71 39.19
N GLN A 796 28.96 -80.18 40.13
CA GLN A 796 28.50 -81.02 41.24
C GLN A 796 27.51 -80.28 42.15
N THR A 797 27.74 -78.99 42.46
CA THR A 797 26.78 -78.19 43.25
C THR A 797 25.45 -77.95 42.52
N VAL A 798 25.49 -77.81 41.19
CA VAL A 798 24.31 -77.67 40.33
C VAL A 798 23.52 -78.98 40.29
N PHE A 799 24.16 -80.13 40.06
CA PHE A 799 23.51 -81.44 40.06
C PHE A 799 22.97 -81.84 41.44
N GLN A 800 23.55 -81.31 42.52
CA GLN A 800 23.03 -81.48 43.89
C GLN A 800 21.90 -80.50 44.26
N GLY A 801 21.50 -79.60 43.35
CA GLY A 801 20.41 -78.65 43.57
C GLY A 801 20.75 -77.50 44.53
N ARG A 802 22.03 -77.24 44.79
CA ARG A 802 22.50 -76.19 45.72
C ARG A 802 23.02 -74.93 45.01
N GLY A 803 23.15 -74.97 43.67
CA GLY A 803 23.73 -73.91 42.85
C GLY A 803 22.71 -72.94 42.22
N ILE A 804 22.00 -72.17 43.05
CA ILE A 804 20.83 -71.34 42.67
C ILE A 804 21.12 -70.31 41.56
N ASP A 805 22.37 -69.88 41.35
CA ASP A 805 22.67 -68.85 40.33
C ASP A 805 22.60 -69.39 38.88
N LEU A 806 22.78 -70.70 38.68
CA LEU A 806 22.90 -71.36 37.36
C LEU A 806 21.72 -72.28 37.02
N THR A 807 20.87 -72.57 38.00
CA THR A 807 19.65 -73.40 37.91
C THR A 807 18.43 -72.53 38.11
#